data_AF-A0A7Y3IT98-F1
#
_entry.id   AF-A0A7Y3IT98-F1
#
_cell.length_a   1.000
_cell.length_b   1.000
_cell.length_c   1.000
_cell.angle_alpha   90.00
_cell.angle_beta   90.00
_cell.angle_gamma   90.00
#
_symmetry.space_group_name_H-M   'P 1'
#
loop_
_entity.id
_entity.type
_entity.pdbx_description
1 polymer ?
#
loop_
_entity_poly.entity_id
_entity_poly.type
_entity_poly.pdbx_seq_one_letter_code
_entity_poly.pdbx_strand_id
1 'polypeptide(L)'
;MKKPSKKSQTPAFMHFSAGKYLGDFSIVQEKFPYLDEIFEHFYTEEFVALNDRQKNEKVDRILLQLLKSEETSSFLLIPVLDYIDRINHEKILENYSFSNFELWLNQFSGISGEENYEVRSLITGKMIPREEYQTYFPIGMDKFYPGTHFVTAHSSPDLDTTVASFWGWIDAFAARVSTGLHIWNLPGGEPPSQVEIPFLFQQIFGENVFSYLAKSRTTLSLSSIDLMTQKGVIRKQTDESSLNIDHERNQNAIVLIDKRGYYLGDWRNFDVEGVRQIIMLLNNCLRWFENNLHVKLISLFAKEKLSNQDFVEFIREIFGIRIRECEPAKDFTEKQNNLVQDYLCKVLGVPKGLDSTFDEFARAMEGLFIFDFQELITLIESLPGSSLFDNSGILKENRPKIFHQLEKIIKGMDKAIQSVRSYVERLDVALDIKTQVFGYLPQVVSYRADLEEIRSKMGTYPYLTVTYPDKQGRLLPIGVIQATDLYKTTLGTVTLRDFSNREETKIPSYLDIISIIDHHKSTVTTTSPATVLISDAQSSNVLLAELAFSINDKYSTGGMSLEEIAKQVEEVQKDLSTPSKKRIFQRLLQRQILVEKKTVYYIDPKREFVEYLHFLYAIFDDTDLLTKVSYRDCECVRSLLNRMKSLSLGKEMEIISFDDLHGKENFVQRAAKRILQNADVYSLYRKIYIFKENSVEENLELCAKGKPSKIFIDTKVQNGCCRVGQTKMFSKNFASYNKYAPAIRKIWVEEALDFYKDRNEVDLYLHMITTIAGAEDLFSDSIGEYPHRDEIWIWIPSTIPAIEHLKSFLNAFKAAPEIVSNQLEVEFLGDNAQELDQIFNESFQPIPRKKTDKKVENLPIAILRFTAGTINSRKAMISPYLPKMIS
;
A
#
# COMPACT_ATOMS: atom_id res chain seq x y z
N MET A 1 11.75 -45.68 -3.06
CA MET A 1 11.18 -45.37 -4.40
C MET A 1 12.28 -44.81 -5.29
N LYS A 2 12.40 -45.32 -6.53
CA LYS A 2 13.46 -44.94 -7.50
C LYS A 2 13.31 -43.47 -7.90
N LYS A 3 14.40 -42.69 -7.85
CA LYS A 3 14.47 -41.33 -8.40
C LYS A 3 14.28 -41.36 -9.92
N PRO A 4 13.35 -40.59 -10.52
CA PRO A 4 13.31 -40.43 -11.96
C PRO A 4 14.36 -39.42 -12.41
N SER A 5 14.99 -39.71 -13.53
CA SER A 5 15.99 -38.89 -14.22
C SER A 5 15.39 -37.57 -14.70
N LYS A 6 15.99 -36.45 -14.30
CA LYS A 6 15.74 -35.15 -14.94
C LYS A 6 16.23 -35.21 -16.38
N LYS A 7 15.29 -35.24 -17.34
CA LYS A 7 15.58 -34.76 -18.70
C LYS A 7 15.71 -33.25 -18.61
N SER A 8 16.84 -32.70 -19.04
CA SER A 8 17.01 -31.26 -19.24
C SER A 8 15.99 -30.80 -20.28
N GLN A 9 14.95 -30.12 -19.83
CA GLN A 9 14.13 -29.31 -20.71
C GLN A 9 15.00 -28.13 -21.16
N THR A 10 15.12 -27.97 -22.47
CA THR A 10 15.56 -26.75 -23.15
C THR A 10 14.75 -25.56 -22.62
N PRO A 11 15.31 -24.33 -22.55
CA PRO A 11 14.62 -23.18 -21.99
C PRO A 11 13.30 -22.96 -22.74
N ALA A 12 12.21 -22.80 -22.00
CA ALA A 12 10.93 -22.43 -22.58
C ALA A 12 11.02 -20.96 -23.01
N PHE A 13 11.48 -20.72 -24.23
CA PHE A 13 11.39 -19.38 -24.83
C PHE A 13 9.92 -18.95 -24.87
N MET A 14 9.68 -17.78 -24.29
CA MET A 14 8.39 -17.09 -24.11
C MET A 14 7.44 -17.24 -25.32
N HIS A 15 6.22 -17.70 -25.09
CA HIS A 15 5.14 -17.65 -26.08
C HIS A 15 4.53 -16.23 -26.11
N PHE A 16 5.22 -15.27 -26.72
CA PHE A 16 4.59 -14.05 -27.20
C PHE A 16 3.77 -14.37 -28.45
N SER A 17 2.50 -13.95 -28.54
CA SER A 17 1.84 -13.90 -29.84
C SER A 17 2.37 -12.67 -30.58
N ALA A 18 3.45 -12.82 -31.34
CA ALA A 18 4.01 -11.74 -32.15
C ALA A 18 2.97 -11.30 -33.20
N GLY A 19 2.19 -10.29 -32.85
CA GLY A 19 1.29 -9.63 -33.77
C GLY A 19 2.07 -8.80 -34.81
N LYS A 20 1.44 -8.49 -35.94
CA LYS A 20 2.08 -7.75 -37.02
C LYS A 20 2.45 -6.32 -36.57
N TYR A 21 1.59 -5.72 -35.75
CA TYR A 21 1.75 -4.36 -35.25
C TYR A 21 1.89 -4.31 -33.72
N LEU A 22 2.46 -3.22 -33.19
CA LEU A 22 2.61 -3.00 -31.74
C LEU A 22 1.28 -3.13 -30.98
N GLY A 23 0.19 -2.65 -31.55
CA GLY A 23 -1.14 -2.74 -30.96
C GLY A 23 -1.66 -4.18 -30.91
N ASP A 24 -1.17 -5.10 -31.74
CA ASP A 24 -1.58 -6.50 -31.70
C ASP A 24 -0.91 -7.27 -30.55
N PHE A 25 0.13 -6.70 -29.93
CA PHE A 25 0.83 -7.31 -28.82
C PHE A 25 -0.09 -7.39 -27.59
N SER A 26 -0.31 -8.61 -27.08
CA SER A 26 -1.09 -8.86 -25.88
C SER A 26 -0.19 -9.39 -24.77
N ILE A 27 -0.37 -8.83 -23.59
CA ILE A 27 0.26 -9.34 -22.38
C ILE A 27 -0.73 -10.31 -21.74
N VAL A 28 -0.38 -11.59 -21.73
CA VAL A 28 -1.22 -12.62 -21.13
C VAL A 28 -1.08 -12.54 -19.61
N GLN A 29 -2.22 -12.60 -18.91
CA GLN A 29 -2.25 -12.78 -17.46
C GLN A 29 -1.71 -14.17 -17.14
N GLU A 30 -0.51 -14.20 -16.58
CA GLU A 30 0.15 -15.42 -16.14
C GLU A 30 -0.29 -15.77 -14.73
N LYS A 31 -0.33 -17.07 -14.44
CA LYS A 31 -0.63 -17.63 -13.13
C LYS A 31 0.54 -18.51 -12.72
N PHE A 32 0.79 -18.62 -11.42
CA PHE A 32 1.74 -19.62 -10.93
C PHE A 32 1.26 -21.04 -11.32
N PRO A 33 2.18 -21.96 -11.62
CA PRO A 33 1.83 -23.35 -11.89
C PRO A 33 1.31 -24.04 -10.61
N TYR A 34 0.43 -25.03 -10.77
CA TYR A 34 -0.11 -25.87 -9.69
C TYR A 34 -0.87 -25.11 -8.58
N LEU A 35 -1.41 -23.91 -8.86
CA LEU A 35 -2.18 -23.15 -7.86
C LEU A 35 -3.39 -23.92 -7.31
N ASP A 36 -4.07 -24.72 -8.13
CA ASP A 36 -5.23 -25.49 -7.65
C ASP A 36 -4.85 -26.48 -6.54
N GLU A 37 -3.77 -27.24 -6.73
CA GLU A 37 -3.27 -28.20 -5.74
C GLU A 37 -2.82 -27.49 -4.44
N ILE A 38 -2.24 -26.30 -4.56
CA ILE A 38 -1.83 -25.48 -3.41
C ILE A 38 -3.05 -24.99 -2.64
N PHE A 39 -4.09 -24.51 -3.33
CA PHE A 39 -5.28 -23.98 -2.67
C PHE A 39 -6.11 -25.06 -1.99
N GLU A 40 -6.13 -26.29 -2.52
CA GLU A 40 -6.72 -27.45 -1.81
C GLU A 40 -6.12 -27.65 -0.40
N HIS A 41 -4.84 -27.33 -0.19
CA HIS A 41 -4.22 -27.42 1.13
C HIS A 41 -4.78 -26.41 2.13
N PHE A 42 -5.28 -25.26 1.69
CA PHE A 42 -5.89 -24.25 2.57
C PHE A 42 -7.27 -24.68 3.09
N TYR A 43 -7.87 -25.71 2.51
CA TYR A 43 -9.13 -26.29 2.95
C TYR A 43 -8.96 -27.49 3.90
N THR A 44 -7.73 -27.89 4.19
CA THR A 44 -7.45 -28.98 5.13
C THR A 44 -7.80 -28.59 6.57
N GLU A 45 -8.22 -29.57 7.38
CA GLU A 45 -8.52 -29.34 8.80
C GLU A 45 -7.32 -28.76 9.56
N GLU A 46 -6.10 -29.18 9.19
CA GLU A 46 -4.86 -28.66 9.76
C GLU A 46 -4.72 -27.15 9.55
N PHE A 47 -4.94 -26.65 8.33
CA PHE A 47 -4.85 -25.23 8.03
C PHE A 47 -5.99 -24.43 8.70
N VAL A 48 -7.22 -24.96 8.67
CA VAL A 48 -8.38 -24.28 9.25
C VAL A 48 -8.21 -24.07 10.76
N ALA A 49 -7.58 -25.04 11.44
CA ALA A 49 -7.28 -24.99 12.88
C ALA A 49 -6.22 -23.93 13.28
N LEU A 50 -5.44 -23.42 12.32
CA LEU A 50 -4.44 -22.38 12.57
C LEU A 50 -5.08 -21.04 12.96
N ASN A 51 -4.38 -20.28 13.81
CA ASN A 51 -4.77 -18.89 14.09
C ASN A 51 -4.40 -17.96 12.92
N ASP A 52 -4.94 -16.73 12.92
CA ASP A 52 -4.76 -15.79 11.81
C ASP A 52 -3.28 -15.51 11.49
N ARG A 53 -2.42 -15.41 12.51
CA ARG A 53 -0.97 -15.20 12.31
C ARG A 53 -0.32 -16.39 11.60
N GLN A 54 -0.65 -17.61 12.02
CA GLN A 54 -0.12 -18.84 11.42
C GLN A 54 -0.62 -19.03 9.99
N LYS A 55 -1.87 -18.64 9.70
CA LYS A 55 -2.42 -18.65 8.33
C LYS A 55 -1.68 -17.67 7.43
N ASN A 56 -1.50 -16.42 7.86
CA ASN A 56 -0.71 -15.42 7.11
C ASN A 56 0.70 -15.94 6.83
N GLU A 57 1.42 -16.41 7.86
CA GLU A 57 2.76 -16.98 7.73
C GLU A 57 2.83 -18.11 6.69
N LYS A 58 1.83 -19.00 6.67
CA LYS A 58 1.80 -20.12 5.72
C LYS A 58 1.53 -19.66 4.29
N VAL A 59 0.59 -18.73 4.10
CA VAL A 59 0.27 -18.12 2.79
C VAL A 59 1.50 -17.38 2.24
N ASP A 60 2.14 -16.53 3.04
CA ASP A 60 3.33 -15.77 2.64
C ASP A 60 4.52 -16.69 2.30
N ARG A 61 4.74 -17.76 3.08
CA ARG A 61 5.79 -18.75 2.78
C ARG A 61 5.56 -19.49 1.47
N ILE A 62 4.31 -19.81 1.15
CA ILE A 62 3.96 -20.46 -0.12
C ILE A 62 4.23 -19.49 -1.28
N LEU A 63 3.83 -18.23 -1.16
CA LEU A 63 4.13 -17.22 -2.18
C LEU A 63 5.65 -17.06 -2.40
N LEU A 64 6.44 -17.02 -1.32
CA LEU A 64 7.90 -17.00 -1.43
C LEU A 64 8.46 -18.25 -2.13
N GLN A 65 7.89 -19.43 -1.87
CA GLN A 65 8.30 -20.68 -2.52
C GLN A 65 7.98 -20.67 -4.01
N LEU A 66 6.80 -20.18 -4.40
CA LEU A 66 6.40 -20.01 -5.79
C LEU A 66 7.37 -19.08 -6.51
N LEU A 67 7.66 -17.91 -5.93
CA LEU A 67 8.63 -16.95 -6.48
C LEU A 67 10.03 -17.56 -6.67
N LYS A 68 10.53 -18.31 -5.68
CA LYS A 68 11.85 -18.97 -5.75
C LYS A 68 11.89 -20.17 -6.70
N SER A 69 10.74 -20.69 -7.14
CA SER A 69 10.66 -21.83 -8.06
C SER A 69 10.68 -21.45 -9.54
N GLU A 70 10.43 -20.17 -9.84
CA GLU A 70 10.45 -19.61 -11.19
C GLU A 70 11.88 -19.36 -11.70
N GLU A 71 12.00 -19.06 -13.00
CA GLU A 71 13.29 -18.70 -13.60
C GLU A 71 13.89 -17.45 -12.97
N THR A 72 15.22 -17.40 -12.88
CA THR A 72 15.96 -16.31 -12.23
C THR A 72 15.81 -14.94 -12.90
N SER A 73 15.19 -14.86 -14.07
CA SER A 73 15.03 -13.63 -14.85
C SER A 73 13.58 -13.46 -15.33
N SER A 74 12.67 -13.26 -14.38
CA SER A 74 11.22 -13.21 -14.62
C SER A 74 10.60 -11.90 -14.13
N PHE A 75 9.47 -11.49 -14.71
CA PHE A 75 8.58 -10.43 -14.19
C PHE A 75 7.30 -11.02 -13.56
N LEU A 76 7.31 -11.21 -12.24
CA LEU A 76 6.28 -11.98 -11.52
C LEU A 76 5.21 -11.14 -10.81
N LEU A 77 5.15 -9.83 -11.02
CA LEU A 77 4.09 -9.00 -10.41
C LEU A 77 2.68 -9.47 -10.81
N ILE A 78 2.49 -9.87 -12.07
CA ILE A 78 1.20 -10.35 -12.60
C ILE A 78 0.73 -11.63 -11.86
N PRO A 79 1.50 -12.74 -11.81
CA PRO A 79 1.08 -13.94 -11.08
C PRO A 79 1.00 -13.73 -9.56
N VAL A 80 1.77 -12.81 -8.98
CA VAL A 80 1.62 -12.43 -7.55
C VAL A 80 0.26 -11.78 -7.29
N LEU A 81 -0.20 -10.91 -8.18
CA LEU A 81 -1.51 -10.27 -8.05
C LEU A 81 -2.65 -11.27 -8.27
N ASP A 82 -2.53 -12.21 -9.21
CA ASP A 82 -3.49 -13.32 -9.37
C ASP A 82 -3.56 -14.20 -8.11
N TYR A 83 -2.42 -14.49 -7.48
CA TYR A 83 -2.38 -15.21 -6.20
C TYR A 83 -3.12 -14.44 -5.08
N ILE A 84 -2.86 -13.14 -4.93
CA ILE A 84 -3.53 -12.28 -3.94
C ILE A 84 -5.03 -12.21 -4.22
N ASP A 85 -5.43 -12.09 -5.49
CA ASP A 85 -6.84 -12.08 -5.91
C ASP A 85 -7.55 -13.35 -5.45
N ARG A 86 -6.96 -14.50 -5.75
CA ARG A 86 -7.52 -15.80 -5.38
C ARG A 86 -7.61 -16.00 -3.87
N ILE A 87 -6.61 -15.58 -3.09
CA ILE A 87 -6.64 -15.63 -1.62
C ILE A 87 -7.85 -14.85 -1.06
N ASN A 88 -8.14 -13.67 -1.62
CA ASN A 88 -9.26 -12.85 -1.19
C ASN A 88 -10.61 -13.39 -1.69
N HIS A 89 -10.68 -13.82 -2.96
CA HIS A 89 -11.89 -14.37 -3.57
C HIS A 89 -12.35 -15.63 -2.84
N GLU A 90 -11.43 -16.54 -2.53
CA GLU A 90 -11.69 -17.77 -1.79
C GLU A 90 -11.76 -17.56 -0.26
N LYS A 91 -11.56 -16.32 0.21
CA LYS A 91 -11.61 -15.92 1.63
C LYS A 91 -10.69 -16.73 2.53
N ILE A 92 -9.51 -17.11 2.02
CA ILE A 92 -8.48 -17.80 2.79
C ILE A 92 -7.95 -16.89 3.92
N LEU A 93 -7.77 -15.61 3.61
CA LEU A 93 -7.44 -14.53 4.54
C LEU A 93 -8.39 -13.36 4.33
N GLU A 94 -8.60 -12.55 5.38
CA GLU A 94 -9.40 -11.33 5.29
C GLU A 94 -8.54 -10.14 4.87
N ASN A 95 -8.88 -9.49 3.76
CA ASN A 95 -8.23 -8.27 3.26
C ASN A 95 -6.70 -8.41 3.07
N TYR A 96 -6.26 -9.50 2.44
CA TYR A 96 -4.85 -9.72 2.13
C TYR A 96 -4.42 -8.84 0.96
N SER A 97 -3.36 -8.05 1.14
CA SER A 97 -2.86 -7.11 0.13
C SER A 97 -1.35 -7.31 -0.09
N PHE A 98 -0.80 -6.68 -1.13
CA PHE A 98 0.63 -6.78 -1.40
C PHE A 98 1.49 -6.24 -0.25
N SER A 99 1.01 -5.22 0.47
CA SER A 99 1.69 -4.69 1.66
C SER A 99 1.79 -5.70 2.81
N ASN A 100 0.87 -6.68 2.90
CA ASN A 100 0.97 -7.76 3.87
C ASN A 100 2.18 -8.65 3.57
N PHE A 101 2.32 -9.05 2.31
CA PHE A 101 3.47 -9.84 1.87
C PHE A 101 4.78 -9.07 2.03
N GLU A 102 4.83 -7.78 1.66
CA GLU A 102 6.04 -6.96 1.85
C GLU A 102 6.41 -6.85 3.33
N LEU A 103 5.42 -6.60 4.20
CA LEU A 103 5.64 -6.55 5.65
C LEU A 103 6.22 -7.86 6.16
N TRP A 104 5.63 -8.98 5.73
CA TRP A 104 6.12 -10.32 6.04
C TRP A 104 7.57 -10.51 5.57
N LEU A 105 7.85 -10.15 4.32
CA LEU A 105 9.16 -10.25 3.71
C LEU A 105 10.22 -9.46 4.50
N ASN A 106 9.87 -8.26 4.96
CA ASN A 106 10.78 -7.37 5.69
C ASN A 106 10.98 -7.74 7.16
N GLN A 107 9.95 -8.25 7.83
CA GLN A 107 9.92 -8.37 9.29
C GLN A 107 9.91 -9.82 9.79
N PHE A 108 9.42 -10.79 9.02
CA PHE A 108 9.09 -12.13 9.53
C PHE A 108 9.73 -13.28 8.72
N SER A 109 10.04 -13.07 7.45
CA SER A 109 10.54 -14.13 6.55
C SER A 109 11.84 -14.80 7.01
N GLY A 110 12.70 -14.05 7.70
CA GLY A 110 14.02 -14.49 8.16
C GLY A 110 15.07 -14.59 7.05
N ILE A 111 14.76 -14.17 5.83
CA ILE A 111 15.71 -14.19 4.69
C ILE A 111 16.72 -13.04 4.82
N SER A 112 17.88 -13.20 4.16
CA SER A 112 18.91 -12.16 4.14
C SER A 112 18.49 -10.93 3.33
N GLY A 113 19.23 -9.81 3.48
CA GLY A 113 18.98 -8.61 2.69
C GLY A 113 19.17 -8.81 1.18
N GLU A 114 20.10 -9.68 0.80
CA GLU A 114 20.39 -10.04 -0.59
C GLU A 114 19.28 -10.92 -1.17
N GLU A 115 18.86 -11.96 -0.46
CA GLU A 115 17.71 -12.79 -0.89
C GLU A 115 16.41 -11.96 -0.99
N ASN A 116 16.22 -11.00 -0.09
CA ASN A 116 15.07 -10.08 -0.16
C ASN A 116 15.13 -9.22 -1.43
N TYR A 117 16.33 -8.74 -1.80
CA TYR A 117 16.54 -8.01 -3.05
C TYR A 117 16.29 -8.86 -4.31
N GLU A 118 16.73 -10.13 -4.30
CA GLU A 118 16.45 -11.09 -5.38
C GLU A 118 14.95 -11.33 -5.55
N VAL A 119 14.22 -11.59 -4.45
CA VAL A 119 12.77 -11.78 -4.48
C VAL A 119 12.06 -10.54 -5.03
N ARG A 120 12.46 -9.34 -4.60
CA ARG A 120 11.92 -8.07 -5.14
C ARG A 120 12.24 -7.91 -6.63
N SER A 121 13.42 -8.31 -7.06
CA SER A 121 13.85 -8.24 -8.46
C SER A 121 13.04 -9.19 -9.35
N LEU A 122 12.69 -10.39 -8.87
CA LEU A 122 11.81 -11.33 -9.57
C LEU A 122 10.38 -10.80 -9.69
N ILE A 123 9.83 -10.19 -8.63
CA ILE A 123 8.50 -9.59 -8.69
C ILE A 123 8.48 -8.45 -9.71
N THR A 124 9.51 -7.60 -9.70
CA THR A 124 9.56 -6.40 -10.54
C THR A 124 10.19 -6.60 -11.91
N GLY A 125 10.75 -7.78 -12.20
CA GLY A 125 11.42 -8.06 -13.47
C GLY A 125 12.68 -7.23 -13.71
N LYS A 126 13.35 -6.75 -12.66
CA LYS A 126 14.49 -5.82 -12.76
C LYS A 126 15.52 -6.06 -11.66
N MET A 127 16.56 -6.83 -11.98
CA MET A 127 17.72 -7.05 -11.11
C MET A 127 18.91 -6.26 -11.65
N ILE A 128 19.23 -5.12 -11.03
CA ILE A 128 20.39 -4.28 -11.40
C ILE A 128 21.25 -4.02 -10.16
N PRO A 129 22.47 -3.47 -10.26
CA PRO A 129 23.15 -2.96 -9.08
C PRO A 129 22.26 -1.93 -8.37
N ARG A 130 22.08 -2.06 -7.05
CA ARG A 130 21.18 -1.17 -6.29
C ARG A 130 21.54 0.31 -6.45
N GLU A 131 22.82 0.61 -6.61
CA GLU A 131 23.33 1.97 -6.84
C GLU A 131 22.83 2.61 -8.16
N GLU A 132 22.42 1.84 -9.16
CA GLU A 132 21.89 2.39 -10.43
C GLU A 132 20.52 3.07 -10.22
N TYR A 133 19.78 2.65 -9.20
CA TYR A 133 18.57 3.34 -8.75
C TYR A 133 18.85 4.73 -8.15
N GLN A 134 20.13 5.12 -7.96
CA GLN A 134 20.53 6.50 -7.63
C GLN A 134 19.94 7.53 -8.61
N THR A 135 19.73 7.10 -9.85
CA THR A 135 19.08 7.86 -10.92
C THR A 135 17.68 8.33 -10.54
N TYR A 136 16.95 7.54 -9.73
CA TYR A 136 15.60 7.86 -9.27
C TYR A 136 15.58 8.36 -7.82
N PHE A 137 16.38 7.76 -6.94
CA PHE A 137 16.35 7.98 -5.49
C PHE A 137 17.76 8.23 -4.94
N PRO A 138 17.96 9.07 -3.94
CA PRO A 138 19.28 9.35 -3.35
C PRO A 138 19.78 8.24 -2.39
N ILE A 139 20.01 7.03 -2.92
CA ILE A 139 20.29 5.80 -2.15
C ILE A 139 21.69 5.18 -2.35
N GLY A 140 22.60 5.89 -3.01
CA GLY A 140 23.98 5.49 -3.24
C GLY A 140 24.76 5.31 -1.93
N MET A 141 25.93 4.67 -2.02
CA MET A 141 26.72 4.26 -0.85
C MET A 141 25.92 3.36 0.11
N ASP A 142 25.13 2.43 -0.45
CA ASP A 142 24.31 1.46 0.29
C ASP A 142 23.33 2.07 1.30
N LYS A 143 22.88 3.30 1.06
CA LYS A 143 21.98 4.01 1.97
C LYS A 143 20.56 3.44 1.91
N PHE A 144 20.00 3.15 3.08
CA PHE A 144 18.57 2.85 3.29
C PHE A 144 17.93 3.95 4.14
N TYR A 145 16.77 4.44 3.72
CA TYR A 145 15.99 5.38 4.52
C TYR A 145 15.22 4.67 5.64
N PRO A 146 15.07 5.27 6.83
CA PRO A 146 14.28 4.68 7.90
C PRO A 146 12.78 4.73 7.58
N GLY A 147 12.03 3.75 8.11
CA GLY A 147 10.56 3.73 8.08
C GLY A 147 9.94 3.48 6.70
N THR A 148 8.66 3.78 6.56
CA THR A 148 7.89 3.62 5.31
C THR A 148 8.28 4.67 4.28
N HIS A 149 8.36 4.26 3.02
CA HIS A 149 8.53 5.11 1.85
C HIS A 149 7.21 5.21 1.07
N PHE A 150 6.74 6.42 0.84
CA PHE A 150 5.56 6.68 0.02
C PHE A 150 5.99 7.13 -1.38
N VAL A 151 5.39 6.56 -2.41
CA VAL A 151 5.41 7.12 -3.76
C VAL A 151 3.99 7.58 -4.07
N THR A 152 3.80 8.88 -4.21
CA THR A 152 2.44 9.44 -4.32
C THR A 152 2.21 10.09 -5.67
N ALA A 153 1.02 9.85 -6.19
CA ALA A 153 0.40 10.70 -7.21
C ALA A 153 -0.11 12.00 -6.57
N HIS A 154 -0.46 12.98 -7.40
CA HIS A 154 -1.03 14.23 -6.94
C HIS A 154 -2.52 14.06 -6.54
N SER A 155 -3.17 15.11 -6.04
CA SER A 155 -4.44 15.00 -5.30
C SER A 155 -5.66 14.56 -6.12
N SER A 156 -5.62 14.78 -7.44
CA SER A 156 -6.70 14.48 -8.38
C SER A 156 -6.13 13.66 -9.54
N PRO A 157 -5.76 12.39 -9.30
CA PRO A 157 -4.90 11.66 -10.21
C PRO A 157 -5.55 11.47 -11.57
N ASP A 158 -4.82 11.81 -12.61
CA ASP A 158 -5.10 11.49 -14.00
C ASP A 158 -4.20 10.32 -14.48
N LEU A 159 -4.13 10.08 -15.79
CA LEU A 159 -3.31 8.98 -16.31
C LEU A 159 -1.82 9.24 -16.11
N ASP A 160 -1.35 10.48 -16.28
CA ASP A 160 0.07 10.82 -16.26
C ASP A 160 0.69 10.53 -14.89
N THR A 161 0.12 11.12 -13.84
CA THR A 161 0.57 10.93 -12.47
C THR A 161 0.37 9.50 -11.97
N THR A 162 -0.67 8.79 -12.43
CA THR A 162 -0.94 7.40 -12.04
C THR A 162 0.16 6.50 -12.57
N VAL A 163 0.52 6.64 -13.85
CA VAL A 163 1.62 5.88 -14.46
C VAL A 163 2.96 6.26 -13.82
N ALA A 164 3.21 7.56 -13.65
CA ALA A 164 4.48 8.05 -13.14
C ALA A 164 4.74 7.59 -11.70
N SER A 165 3.71 7.64 -10.84
CA SER A 165 3.77 7.15 -9.46
C SER A 165 3.81 5.63 -9.36
N PHE A 166 3.13 4.90 -10.25
CA PHE A 166 3.16 3.43 -10.28
C PHE A 166 4.57 2.90 -10.56
N TRP A 167 5.22 3.37 -11.63
CA TRP A 167 6.59 2.93 -11.94
C TRP A 167 7.61 3.45 -10.94
N GLY A 168 7.38 4.65 -10.39
CA GLY A 168 8.13 5.13 -9.23
C GLY A 168 8.03 4.19 -8.03
N TRP A 169 6.85 3.62 -7.75
CA TRP A 169 6.66 2.64 -6.69
C TRP A 169 7.32 1.31 -7.01
N ILE A 170 7.19 0.79 -8.24
CA ILE A 170 7.86 -0.44 -8.67
C ILE A 170 9.37 -0.32 -8.45
N ASP A 171 9.99 0.77 -8.93
CA ASP A 171 11.43 0.98 -8.77
C ASP A 171 11.83 1.20 -7.30
N ALA A 172 11.00 1.88 -6.51
CA ALA A 172 11.26 2.06 -5.08
C ALA A 172 11.21 0.74 -4.32
N PHE A 173 10.22 -0.10 -4.63
CA PHE A 173 10.07 -1.45 -4.07
C PHE A 173 11.22 -2.35 -4.50
N ALA A 174 11.61 -2.34 -5.78
CA ALA A 174 12.74 -3.12 -6.30
C ALA A 174 14.03 -2.74 -5.59
N ALA A 175 14.35 -1.44 -5.54
CA ALA A 175 15.57 -0.92 -4.92
C ALA A 175 15.59 -1.07 -3.39
N ARG A 176 14.44 -1.33 -2.75
CA ARG A 176 14.25 -1.27 -1.30
C ARG A 176 14.83 0.05 -0.78
N VAL A 177 14.20 1.16 -1.18
CA VAL A 177 14.62 2.53 -0.83
C VAL A 177 14.64 2.74 0.68
N SER A 178 13.70 2.15 1.41
CA SER A 178 13.62 2.23 2.86
C SER A 178 13.56 0.86 3.56
N THR A 179 13.72 0.87 4.88
CA THR A 179 13.65 -0.34 5.72
C THR A 179 12.22 -0.80 6.01
N GLY A 180 11.23 0.09 5.87
CA GLY A 180 9.81 -0.16 6.09
C GLY A 180 9.08 -0.60 4.82
N LEU A 181 7.80 -0.22 4.71
CA LEU A 181 6.96 -0.54 3.54
C LEU A 181 7.20 0.44 2.39
N HIS A 182 6.92 0.01 1.17
CA HIS A 182 6.86 0.87 -0.01
C HIS A 182 5.40 1.00 -0.43
N ILE A 183 4.82 2.17 -0.18
CA ILE A 183 3.39 2.42 -0.38
C ILE A 183 3.21 3.26 -1.63
N TRP A 184 2.51 2.70 -2.62
CA TRP A 184 1.94 3.49 -3.70
C TRP A 184 0.68 4.20 -3.18
N ASN A 185 0.71 5.52 -3.13
CA ASN A 185 -0.44 6.32 -2.74
C ASN A 185 -1.05 6.99 -3.97
N LEU A 186 -2.33 6.71 -4.21
CA LEU A 186 -3.13 7.26 -5.29
C LEU A 186 -4.33 7.98 -4.66
N PRO A 187 -4.20 9.26 -4.26
CA PRO A 187 -5.26 10.01 -3.60
C PRO A 187 -6.57 9.94 -4.37
N GLY A 188 -7.69 9.60 -3.71
CA GLY A 188 -8.99 9.46 -4.39
C GLY A 188 -9.20 8.13 -5.13
N GLY A 189 -8.16 7.30 -5.28
CA GLY A 189 -8.25 5.97 -5.89
C GLY A 189 -8.06 5.97 -7.41
N GLU A 190 -8.47 4.87 -8.04
CA GLU A 190 -8.42 4.70 -9.49
C GLU A 190 -9.17 5.82 -10.23
N PRO A 191 -8.59 6.47 -11.26
CA PRO A 191 -9.27 7.53 -12.00
C PRO A 191 -10.48 7.00 -12.79
N PRO A 192 -11.73 7.25 -12.34
CA PRO A 192 -12.91 6.54 -12.84
C PRO A 192 -13.42 7.05 -14.21
N SER A 193 -12.83 8.12 -14.72
CA SER A 193 -13.18 8.73 -16.01
C SER A 193 -12.22 8.38 -17.15
N GLN A 194 -11.07 7.74 -16.85
CA GLN A 194 -10.05 7.44 -17.85
C GLN A 194 -10.27 6.04 -18.43
N VAL A 195 -10.56 5.97 -19.74
CA VAL A 195 -10.87 4.70 -20.43
C VAL A 195 -9.62 3.84 -20.66
N GLU A 196 -8.45 4.44 -20.49
CA GLU A 196 -7.12 3.83 -20.62
C GLU A 196 -6.80 2.91 -19.45
N ILE A 197 -7.36 3.16 -18.27
CA ILE A 197 -7.04 2.42 -17.06
C ILE A 197 -7.40 0.93 -17.15
N PRO A 198 -8.61 0.53 -17.60
CA PRO A 198 -8.91 -0.88 -17.82
C PRO A 198 -7.91 -1.58 -18.75
N PHE A 199 -7.46 -0.88 -19.80
CA PHE A 199 -6.55 -1.44 -20.79
C PHE A 199 -5.11 -1.56 -20.25
N LEU A 200 -4.61 -0.54 -19.56
CA LEU A 200 -3.22 -0.49 -19.09
C LEU A 200 -3.00 -1.23 -17.77
N PHE A 201 -3.96 -1.15 -16.85
CA PHE A 201 -3.80 -1.73 -15.53
C PHE A 201 -4.60 -3.02 -15.38
N GLN A 202 -5.91 -2.99 -15.58
CA GLN A 202 -6.77 -4.13 -15.24
C GLN A 202 -6.56 -5.35 -16.15
N GLN A 203 -6.40 -5.14 -17.47
CA GLN A 203 -6.11 -6.23 -18.40
C GLN A 203 -4.74 -6.87 -18.16
N ILE A 204 -3.74 -6.10 -17.74
CA ILE A 204 -2.37 -6.59 -17.54
C ILE A 204 -2.19 -7.22 -16.16
N PHE A 205 -2.68 -6.56 -15.11
CA PHE A 205 -2.42 -6.89 -13.70
C PHE A 205 -3.62 -7.46 -12.94
N GLY A 206 -4.81 -7.51 -13.57
CA GLY A 206 -6.06 -7.98 -12.97
C GLY A 206 -6.98 -6.84 -12.53
N GLU A 207 -8.29 -7.10 -12.47
CA GLU A 207 -9.33 -6.10 -12.16
C GLU A 207 -9.11 -5.40 -10.81
N ASN A 208 -8.53 -6.11 -9.84
CA ASN A 208 -8.36 -5.63 -8.47
C ASN A 208 -6.98 -5.00 -8.18
N VAL A 209 -6.15 -4.74 -9.20
CA VAL A 209 -4.77 -4.22 -9.06
C VAL A 209 -4.67 -3.00 -8.13
N PHE A 210 -5.55 -2.01 -8.27
CA PHE A 210 -5.53 -0.82 -7.41
C PHE A 210 -5.88 -1.13 -5.95
N SER A 211 -6.79 -2.08 -5.72
CA SER A 211 -7.17 -2.46 -4.35
C SER A 211 -6.09 -3.23 -3.61
N TYR A 212 -5.26 -3.98 -4.34
CA TYR A 212 -4.16 -4.79 -3.78
C TYR A 212 -2.85 -4.01 -3.63
N LEU A 213 -2.60 -3.01 -4.47
CA LEU A 213 -1.34 -2.24 -4.47
C LEU A 213 -1.47 -0.84 -3.87
N ALA A 214 -2.50 -0.08 -4.24
CA ALA A 214 -2.57 1.34 -3.93
C ALA A 214 -3.26 1.60 -2.57
N LYS A 215 -2.88 2.72 -1.94
CA LYS A 215 -3.65 3.35 -0.86
C LYS A 215 -4.25 4.65 -1.39
N SER A 216 -5.49 4.96 -0.99
CA SER A 216 -6.23 6.13 -1.45
C SER A 216 -6.20 7.31 -0.47
N ARG A 217 -5.09 7.49 0.26
CA ARG A 217 -5.00 8.49 1.33
C ARG A 217 -4.87 9.89 0.72
N THR A 218 -5.77 10.79 1.10
CA THR A 218 -5.67 12.23 0.76
C THR A 218 -4.68 12.98 1.65
N THR A 219 -4.32 12.41 2.80
CA THR A 219 -3.32 12.92 3.72
C THR A 219 -2.35 11.80 4.04
N LEU A 220 -1.06 12.02 3.82
CA LEU A 220 -0.05 11.04 4.21
C LEU A 220 0.13 11.04 5.73
N SER A 221 0.10 9.86 6.32
CA SER A 221 0.34 9.64 7.75
C SER A 221 0.94 8.27 7.98
N LEU A 222 1.64 8.14 9.12
CA LEU A 222 2.16 6.86 9.60
C LEU A 222 1.21 6.28 10.64
N SER A 223 1.11 4.95 10.63
CA SER A 223 0.43 4.16 11.64
C SER A 223 1.40 3.22 12.34
N SER A 224 0.96 2.54 13.41
CA SER A 224 1.83 1.61 14.15
C SER A 224 2.49 0.56 13.26
N ILE A 225 1.78 0.05 12.24
CA ILE A 225 2.32 -0.96 11.31
C ILE A 225 3.49 -0.42 10.47
N ASP A 226 3.55 0.90 10.24
CA ASP A 226 4.62 1.56 9.49
C ASP A 226 5.89 1.77 10.32
N LEU A 227 5.74 1.80 11.64
CA LEU A 227 6.81 2.09 12.61
C LEU A 227 7.31 0.85 13.36
N MET A 228 6.57 -0.26 13.30
CA MET A 228 6.90 -1.44 14.08
C MET A 228 8.12 -2.19 13.53
N THR A 229 8.78 -2.93 14.41
CA THR A 229 9.91 -3.80 14.07
C THR A 229 9.85 -5.12 14.83
N GLN A 230 10.40 -6.19 14.25
CA GLN A 230 10.73 -7.43 14.98
C GLN A 230 12.12 -7.39 15.62
N LYS A 231 12.96 -6.41 15.26
CA LYS A 231 14.33 -6.33 15.77
C LYS A 231 14.31 -6.09 17.29
N GLY A 232 14.99 -6.97 18.03
CA GLY A 232 15.04 -6.91 19.49
C GLY A 232 13.77 -7.42 20.19
N VAL A 233 12.80 -8.00 19.48
CA VAL A 233 11.60 -8.57 20.11
C VAL A 233 11.89 -9.98 20.62
N ILE A 234 11.77 -10.18 21.94
CA ILE A 234 11.89 -11.50 22.58
C ILE A 234 10.52 -11.88 23.14
N ARG A 235 9.96 -12.98 22.65
CA ARG A 235 8.68 -13.51 23.14
C ARG A 235 8.95 -14.55 24.22
N LYS A 236 8.26 -14.45 25.36
CA LYS A 236 8.43 -15.33 26.51
C LYS A 236 7.11 -15.93 26.98
N GLN A 237 7.13 -17.19 27.37
CA GLN A 237 5.99 -17.90 27.95
C GLN A 237 5.89 -17.63 29.46
N THR A 238 4.71 -17.83 30.03
CA THR A 238 4.43 -17.49 31.44
C THR A 238 5.11 -18.39 32.47
N ASP A 239 5.48 -19.61 32.10
CA ASP A 239 6.16 -20.58 32.95
C ASP A 239 7.69 -20.42 32.97
N GLU A 240 8.24 -19.54 32.14
CA GLU A 240 9.67 -19.23 32.16
C GLU A 240 10.07 -18.40 33.40
N SER A 241 11.29 -18.60 33.88
CA SER A 241 11.84 -17.84 35.01
C SER A 241 12.22 -16.42 34.58
N SER A 242 11.80 -15.44 35.38
CA SER A 242 12.16 -14.02 35.23
C SER A 242 13.66 -13.72 35.44
N LEU A 243 14.43 -14.66 36.01
CA LEU A 243 15.88 -14.50 36.21
C LEU A 243 16.69 -14.71 34.93
N ASN A 244 16.16 -15.48 33.98
CA ASN A 244 16.85 -15.85 32.74
C ASN A 244 16.64 -14.81 31.61
N ILE A 245 16.03 -13.68 31.92
CA ILE A 245 15.73 -12.64 30.94
C ILE A 245 16.83 -11.60 30.96
N ASP A 246 17.56 -11.51 29.86
CA ASP A 246 18.49 -10.41 29.60
C ASP A 246 17.81 -9.34 28.75
N HIS A 247 17.75 -8.13 29.30
CA HIS A 247 17.19 -6.96 28.63
C HIS A 247 18.24 -6.18 27.83
N GLU A 248 19.52 -6.56 27.87
CA GLU A 248 20.66 -5.96 27.14
C GLU A 248 20.58 -4.42 27.06
N ARG A 249 20.61 -3.74 28.22
CA ARG A 249 20.52 -2.25 28.33
C ARG A 249 19.30 -1.64 27.62
N ASN A 250 18.12 -2.28 27.69
CA ASN A 250 16.86 -1.86 27.04
C ASN A 250 16.81 -2.04 25.51
N GLN A 251 17.75 -2.76 24.90
CA GLN A 251 17.67 -3.03 23.47
C GLN A 251 16.59 -4.07 23.15
N ASN A 252 16.34 -5.00 24.07
CA ASN A 252 15.38 -6.06 23.89
C ASN A 252 14.01 -5.69 24.49
N ALA A 253 12.97 -5.82 23.66
CA ALA A 253 11.59 -5.71 24.06
C ALA A 253 11.05 -7.10 24.41
N ILE A 254 10.76 -7.33 25.69
CA ILE A 254 10.27 -8.61 26.18
C ILE A 254 8.74 -8.57 26.18
N VAL A 255 8.14 -9.44 25.38
CA VAL A 255 6.69 -9.55 25.19
C VAL A 255 6.23 -10.89 25.71
N LEU A 256 5.37 -10.87 26.73
CA LEU A 256 4.79 -12.07 27.32
C LEU A 256 3.62 -12.55 26.48
N ILE A 257 3.64 -13.84 26.16
CA ILE A 257 2.59 -14.50 25.38
C ILE A 257 2.10 -15.77 26.07
N ASP A 258 0.85 -16.14 25.80
CA ASP A 258 0.32 -17.44 26.18
C ASP A 258 0.85 -18.56 25.27
N LYS A 259 0.50 -19.81 25.60
CA LYS A 259 0.88 -21.00 24.82
C LYS A 259 0.36 -21.00 23.38
N ARG A 260 -0.63 -20.16 23.07
CA ARG A 260 -1.23 -20.00 21.74
C ARG A 260 -0.68 -18.77 20.99
N GLY A 261 0.20 -17.99 21.62
CA GLY A 261 0.85 -16.81 21.05
C GLY A 261 0.12 -15.48 21.26
N TYR A 262 -0.93 -15.43 22.09
CA TYR A 262 -1.64 -14.19 22.41
C TYR A 262 -0.90 -13.37 23.46
N TYR A 263 -1.00 -12.05 23.34
CA TYR A 263 -0.34 -11.08 24.21
C TYR A 263 -0.93 -11.10 25.62
N LEU A 264 -0.04 -11.13 26.62
CA LEU A 264 -0.39 -11.05 28.04
C LEU A 264 0.14 -9.78 28.71
N GLY A 265 1.29 -9.28 28.27
CA GLY A 265 1.92 -8.11 28.87
C GLY A 265 3.33 -7.86 28.36
N ASP A 266 3.90 -6.74 28.76
CA ASP A 266 5.31 -6.41 28.53
C ASP A 266 6.11 -6.59 29.82
N TRP A 267 7.36 -7.04 29.69
CA TRP A 267 8.29 -7.16 30.82
C TRP A 267 9.49 -6.24 30.59
N ARG A 268 9.58 -5.15 31.37
CA ARG A 268 10.56 -4.07 31.16
C ARG A 268 11.55 -4.00 32.31
N ASN A 269 12.70 -3.37 32.09
CA ASN A 269 13.76 -3.28 33.10
C ASN A 269 13.32 -2.69 34.45
N PHE A 270 12.47 -1.67 34.44
CA PHE A 270 11.97 -1.08 35.69
C PHE A 270 10.94 -1.99 36.39
N ASP A 271 10.27 -2.90 35.67
CA ASP A 271 9.38 -3.90 36.27
C ASP A 271 10.21 -4.92 37.07
N VAL A 272 11.39 -5.30 36.53
CA VAL A 272 12.30 -6.28 37.14
C VAL A 272 12.71 -5.88 38.55
N GLU A 273 13.14 -4.63 38.75
CA GLU A 273 13.63 -4.17 40.05
C GLU A 273 12.54 -4.17 41.12
N GLY A 274 11.37 -3.60 40.81
CA GLY A 274 10.25 -3.53 41.74
C GLY A 274 9.71 -4.92 42.12
N VAL A 275 9.54 -5.80 41.13
CA VAL A 275 9.03 -7.17 41.37
C VAL A 275 10.06 -8.01 42.13
N ARG A 276 11.36 -7.95 41.77
CA ARG A 276 12.41 -8.66 42.50
C ARG A 276 12.51 -8.20 43.95
N GLN A 277 12.32 -6.90 44.22
CA GLN A 277 12.32 -6.39 45.59
C GLN A 277 11.22 -7.07 46.43
N ILE A 278 9.99 -7.18 45.92
CA ILE A 278 8.88 -7.80 46.64
C ILE A 278 9.13 -9.30 46.86
N ILE A 279 9.58 -10.02 45.82
CA ILE A 279 9.92 -11.45 45.92
C ILE A 279 11.03 -11.66 46.95
N MET A 280 12.06 -10.80 46.97
CA MET A 280 13.17 -10.87 47.92
C MET A 280 12.70 -10.66 49.37
N LEU A 281 11.74 -9.75 49.61
CA LEU A 281 11.18 -9.54 50.95
C LEU A 281 10.52 -10.82 51.48
N LEU A 282 9.69 -11.49 50.68
CA LEU A 282 9.10 -12.78 51.08
C LEU A 282 10.18 -13.86 51.26
N ASN A 283 11.15 -13.94 50.35
CA ASN A 283 12.24 -14.90 50.44
C ASN A 283 13.09 -14.74 51.70
N ASN A 284 13.28 -13.50 52.18
CA ASN A 284 13.94 -13.24 53.45
C ASN A 284 13.14 -13.81 54.63
N CYS A 285 11.82 -13.65 54.64
CA CYS A 285 10.93 -14.26 55.65
C CYS A 285 10.99 -15.79 55.59
N LEU A 286 10.95 -16.39 54.39
CA LEU A 286 11.03 -17.84 54.19
C LEU A 286 12.39 -18.40 54.64
N ARG A 287 13.48 -17.72 54.32
CA ARG A 287 14.84 -18.12 54.75
C ARG A 287 15.02 -18.00 56.27
N TRP A 288 14.44 -16.97 56.88
CA TRP A 288 14.41 -16.86 58.34
C TRP A 288 13.63 -18.02 58.96
N PHE A 289 12.47 -18.36 58.40
CA PHE A 289 11.66 -19.49 58.84
C PHE A 289 12.42 -20.82 58.72
N GLU A 290 13.08 -21.05 57.59
CA GLU A 290 13.93 -22.20 57.31
C GLU A 290 15.02 -22.38 58.40
N ASN A 291 15.76 -21.30 58.67
CA ASN A 291 16.80 -21.29 59.71
C ASN A 291 16.22 -21.51 61.12
N ASN A 292 15.10 -20.86 61.44
CA ASN A 292 14.46 -20.99 62.74
C ASN A 292 13.93 -22.41 62.97
N LEU A 293 13.34 -23.04 61.93
CA LEU A 293 12.93 -24.44 61.98
C LEU A 293 14.13 -25.34 62.24
N HIS A 294 15.24 -25.16 61.52
CA HIS A 294 16.47 -25.93 61.75
C HIS A 294 16.97 -25.83 63.19
N VAL A 295 17.13 -24.62 63.71
CA VAL A 295 17.66 -24.39 65.07
C VAL A 295 16.75 -25.01 66.12
N LYS A 296 15.44 -24.79 66.00
CA LYS A 296 14.47 -25.31 66.97
C LYS A 296 14.31 -26.82 66.87
N LEU A 297 14.37 -27.39 65.66
CA LEU A 297 14.31 -28.84 65.44
C LEU A 297 15.53 -29.53 66.08
N ILE A 298 16.74 -29.01 65.84
CA ILE A 298 17.96 -29.51 66.47
C ILE A 298 17.87 -29.39 67.99
N SER A 299 17.39 -28.24 68.50
CA SER A 299 17.21 -28.02 69.94
C SER A 299 16.19 -28.98 70.57
N LEU A 300 15.12 -29.31 69.85
CA LEU A 300 14.10 -30.28 70.28
C LEU A 300 14.72 -31.66 70.46
N PHE A 301 15.49 -32.13 69.48
CA PHE A 301 16.17 -33.42 69.52
C PHE A 301 17.40 -33.46 70.45
N ALA A 302 17.87 -32.31 70.94
CA ALA A 302 18.94 -32.22 71.92
C ALA A 302 18.46 -32.35 73.38
N LYS A 303 17.14 -32.36 73.64
CA LYS A 303 16.57 -32.59 74.98
C LYS A 303 16.94 -33.99 75.50
N GLU A 304 17.33 -34.09 76.78
CA GLU A 304 17.65 -35.37 77.42
C GLU A 304 16.49 -36.38 77.39
N LYS A 305 15.25 -35.87 77.47
CA LYS A 305 14.01 -36.66 77.32
C LYS A 305 13.08 -35.90 76.40
N LEU A 306 12.69 -36.53 75.29
CA LEU A 306 11.77 -35.96 74.32
C LEU A 306 10.47 -36.77 74.31
N SER A 307 9.35 -36.09 74.57
CA SER A 307 8.01 -36.68 74.56
C SER A 307 7.21 -36.26 73.31
N ASN A 308 6.13 -36.99 73.02
CA ASN A 308 5.16 -36.58 72.00
C ASN A 308 4.59 -35.17 72.24
N GLN A 309 4.43 -34.78 73.50
CA GLN A 309 3.88 -33.46 73.85
C GLN A 309 4.84 -32.32 73.50
N ASP A 310 6.16 -32.54 73.65
CA ASP A 310 7.19 -31.59 73.21
C ASP A 310 7.13 -31.35 71.68
N PHE A 311 6.77 -32.36 70.90
CA PHE A 311 6.60 -32.25 69.45
C PHE A 311 5.36 -31.45 69.05
N VAL A 312 4.24 -31.68 69.72
CA VAL A 312 3.00 -30.91 69.50
C VAL A 312 3.20 -29.44 69.84
N GLU A 313 3.91 -29.15 70.95
CA GLU A 313 4.29 -27.79 71.33
C GLU A 313 5.21 -27.15 70.30
N PHE A 314 6.23 -27.88 69.81
CA PHE A 314 7.14 -27.41 68.76
C PHE A 314 6.42 -27.04 67.45
N ILE A 315 5.52 -27.90 66.96
CA ILE A 315 4.76 -27.65 65.72
C ILE A 315 3.92 -26.38 65.87
N ARG A 316 3.20 -26.26 67.00
CA ARG A 316 2.38 -25.08 67.29
C ARG A 316 3.24 -23.81 67.44
N GLU A 317 4.41 -23.92 68.08
CA GLU A 317 5.32 -22.80 68.30
C GLU A 317 5.86 -22.26 66.97
N ILE A 318 6.24 -23.11 66.02
CA ILE A 318 6.92 -22.67 64.79
C ILE A 318 5.95 -22.34 63.66
N PHE A 319 5.03 -23.25 63.35
CA PHE A 319 4.10 -23.04 62.25
C PHE A 319 2.98 -22.04 62.61
N GLY A 320 2.78 -21.78 63.91
CA GLY A 320 1.87 -20.76 64.43
C GLY A 320 2.42 -19.32 64.41
N ILE A 321 3.69 -19.11 64.08
CA ILE A 321 4.29 -17.77 63.96
C ILE A 321 3.66 -17.04 62.79
N ARG A 322 3.22 -15.80 63.01
CA ARG A 322 2.73 -14.94 61.92
C ARG A 322 3.90 -14.43 61.09
N ILE A 323 3.72 -14.29 59.78
CA ILE A 323 4.77 -13.78 58.89
C ILE A 323 5.22 -12.38 59.34
N ARG A 324 4.32 -11.51 59.80
CA ARG A 324 4.64 -10.18 60.36
C ARG A 324 5.53 -10.23 61.61
N GLU A 325 5.54 -11.34 62.34
CA GLU A 325 6.29 -11.49 63.59
C GLU A 325 7.72 -11.99 63.37
N CYS A 326 8.06 -12.43 62.15
CA CYS A 326 9.44 -12.79 61.82
C CYS A 326 10.35 -11.57 61.86
N GLU A 327 11.63 -11.79 62.18
CA GLU A 327 12.61 -10.72 62.32
C GLU A 327 12.75 -9.86 61.04
N PRO A 328 12.86 -10.43 59.82
CA PRO A 328 12.91 -9.62 58.60
C PRO A 328 11.69 -8.70 58.43
N ALA A 329 10.47 -9.19 58.69
CA ALA A 329 9.25 -8.42 58.46
C ALA A 329 9.09 -7.24 59.42
N LYS A 330 9.68 -7.31 60.61
CA LYS A 330 9.69 -6.20 61.59
C LYS A 330 10.50 -5.00 61.11
N ASP A 331 11.51 -5.25 60.27
CA ASP A 331 12.38 -4.22 59.71
C ASP A 331 11.85 -3.63 58.40
N PHE A 332 10.75 -4.16 57.87
CA PHE A 332 10.13 -3.63 56.66
C PHE A 332 9.52 -2.24 56.93
N THR A 333 9.75 -1.32 56.02
CA THR A 333 9.03 -0.04 55.99
C THR A 333 7.52 -0.26 55.80
N GLU A 334 6.70 0.72 56.18
CA GLU A 334 5.24 0.65 55.97
C GLU A 334 4.88 0.38 54.49
N LYS A 335 5.59 1.03 53.55
CA LYS A 335 5.42 0.78 52.12
C LYS A 335 5.73 -0.66 51.73
N GLN A 336 6.82 -1.23 52.23
CA GLN A 336 7.19 -2.63 51.97
C GLN A 336 6.17 -3.59 52.58
N ASN A 337 5.70 -3.33 53.79
CA ASN A 337 4.64 -4.12 54.43
C ASN A 337 3.36 -4.13 53.59
N ASN A 338 2.92 -2.97 53.08
CA ASN A 338 1.75 -2.88 52.23
C ASN A 338 1.94 -3.64 50.90
N LEU A 339 3.11 -3.55 50.27
CA LEU A 339 3.41 -4.28 49.03
C LEU A 339 3.45 -5.80 49.25
N VAL A 340 4.07 -6.28 50.32
CA VAL A 340 4.12 -7.71 50.65
C VAL A 340 2.75 -8.22 51.07
N GLN A 341 1.97 -7.43 51.81
CA GLN A 341 0.58 -7.73 52.14
C GLN A 341 -0.24 -7.96 50.87
N ASP A 342 -0.21 -7.00 49.94
CA ASP A 342 -0.92 -7.09 48.67
C ASP A 342 -0.44 -8.25 47.82
N TYR A 343 0.87 -8.50 47.78
CA TYR A 343 1.45 -9.65 47.09
C TYR A 343 0.92 -10.98 47.65
N LEU A 344 0.97 -11.15 48.97
CA LEU A 344 0.46 -12.35 49.64
C LEU A 344 -1.04 -12.53 49.39
N CYS A 345 -1.85 -11.47 49.54
CA CYS A 345 -3.30 -11.56 49.40
C CYS A 345 -3.77 -11.71 47.95
N LYS A 346 -3.29 -10.86 47.04
CA LYS A 346 -3.83 -10.74 45.68
C LYS A 346 -3.19 -11.74 44.72
N VAL A 347 -1.90 -12.03 44.87
CA VAL A 347 -1.15 -12.90 43.95
C VAL A 347 -1.02 -14.32 44.48
N LEU A 348 -0.60 -14.49 45.73
CA LEU A 348 -0.38 -15.82 46.32
C LEU A 348 -1.63 -16.42 47.01
N GLY A 349 -2.74 -15.68 47.05
CA GLY A 349 -4.01 -16.17 47.61
C GLY A 349 -4.00 -16.40 49.12
N VAL A 350 -3.11 -15.73 49.87
CA VAL A 350 -2.98 -15.82 51.33
C VAL A 350 -3.91 -14.77 51.98
N PRO A 351 -5.10 -15.13 52.50
CA PRO A 351 -6.17 -14.15 52.74
C PRO A 351 -5.85 -13.10 53.81
N LYS A 352 -5.04 -13.43 54.82
CA LYS A 352 -4.63 -12.48 55.87
C LYS A 352 -3.29 -11.79 55.58
N GLY A 353 -2.64 -12.13 54.47
CA GLY A 353 -1.35 -11.59 54.07
C GLY A 353 -0.27 -11.77 55.13
N LEU A 354 0.36 -10.68 55.58
CA LEU A 354 1.39 -10.72 56.62
C LEU A 354 0.89 -11.21 57.98
N ASP A 355 -0.41 -11.08 58.26
CA ASP A 355 -1.01 -11.58 59.50
C ASP A 355 -1.30 -13.09 59.48
N SER A 356 -1.06 -13.77 58.35
CA SER A 356 -1.14 -15.23 58.26
C SER A 356 0.03 -15.91 58.96
N THR A 357 -0.23 -17.10 59.49
CA THR A 357 0.81 -17.98 60.03
C THR A 357 1.52 -18.76 58.92
N PHE A 358 2.69 -19.34 59.20
CA PHE A 358 3.37 -20.21 58.23
C PHE A 358 2.58 -21.49 57.89
N ASP A 359 1.74 -21.99 58.80
CA ASP A 359 0.75 -23.06 58.50
C ASP A 359 -0.30 -22.57 57.49
N GLU A 360 -0.88 -21.38 57.69
CA GLU A 360 -1.86 -20.82 56.75
C GLU A 360 -1.23 -20.53 55.38
N PHE A 361 0.03 -20.08 55.35
CA PHE A 361 0.80 -19.92 54.13
C PHE A 361 0.99 -21.25 53.39
N ALA A 362 1.38 -22.32 54.10
CA ALA A 362 1.55 -23.65 53.53
C ALA A 362 0.28 -24.17 52.83
N ARG A 363 -0.87 -24.00 53.48
CA ARG A 363 -2.18 -24.38 52.92
C ARG A 363 -2.55 -23.53 51.70
N ALA A 364 -2.19 -22.26 51.69
CA ALA A 364 -2.40 -21.41 50.51
C ALA A 364 -1.54 -21.88 49.32
N MET A 365 -0.30 -22.34 49.57
CA MET A 365 0.58 -22.89 48.53
C MET A 365 0.03 -24.19 47.91
N GLU A 366 -0.68 -25.02 48.69
CA GLU A 366 -1.40 -26.19 48.16
C GLU A 366 -2.45 -25.79 47.09
N GLY A 367 -3.14 -24.67 47.30
CA GLY A 367 -4.08 -24.08 46.33
C GLY A 367 -3.42 -23.65 45.01
N LEU A 368 -2.09 -23.46 45.01
CA LEU A 368 -1.28 -23.16 43.83
C LEU A 368 -0.58 -24.41 43.26
N PHE A 369 -1.00 -25.61 43.69
CA PHE A 369 -0.41 -26.91 43.34
C PHE A 369 1.04 -27.09 43.83
N ILE A 370 1.44 -26.40 44.89
CA ILE A 370 2.74 -26.55 45.54
C ILE A 370 2.55 -27.36 46.83
N PHE A 371 2.60 -28.69 46.71
CA PHE A 371 2.29 -29.61 47.80
C PHE A 371 3.44 -29.79 48.81
N ASP A 372 4.70 -29.55 48.40
CA ASP A 372 5.89 -29.88 49.19
C ASP A 372 5.89 -29.25 50.60
N PHE A 373 5.34 -28.04 50.74
CA PHE A 373 5.29 -27.33 52.03
C PHE A 373 4.29 -27.96 53.00
N GLN A 374 3.14 -28.40 52.48
CA GLN A 374 2.13 -29.11 53.27
C GLN A 374 2.58 -30.54 53.58
N GLU A 375 3.22 -31.22 52.62
CA GLU A 375 3.82 -32.54 52.84
C GLU A 375 4.88 -32.52 53.94
N LEU A 376 5.68 -31.45 54.03
CA LEU A 376 6.62 -31.25 55.14
C LEU A 376 5.90 -31.14 56.49
N ILE A 377 4.83 -30.34 56.57
CA ILE A 377 4.02 -30.21 57.79
C ILE A 377 3.47 -31.58 58.19
N THR A 378 2.83 -32.29 57.27
CA THR A 378 2.30 -33.64 57.53
C THR A 378 3.38 -34.64 57.91
N LEU A 379 4.58 -34.56 57.31
CA LEU A 379 5.72 -35.39 57.70
C LEU A 379 6.10 -35.14 59.16
N ILE A 380 6.19 -33.88 59.58
CA ILE A 380 6.52 -33.50 60.96
C ILE A 380 5.40 -33.90 61.93
N GLU A 381 4.14 -33.68 61.57
CA GLU A 381 2.96 -34.06 62.35
C GLU A 381 2.81 -35.58 62.53
N SER A 382 3.34 -36.37 61.60
CA SER A 382 3.31 -37.84 61.67
C SER A 382 4.37 -38.44 62.60
N LEU A 383 5.40 -37.67 62.99
CA LEU A 383 6.52 -38.16 63.81
C LEU A 383 6.10 -38.74 65.17
N PRO A 384 5.19 -38.12 65.95
CA PRO A 384 4.73 -38.66 67.23
C PRO A 384 4.07 -40.03 67.12
N GLY A 385 3.50 -40.37 65.96
CA GLY A 385 2.89 -41.68 65.66
C GLY A 385 3.84 -42.70 65.04
N SER A 386 5.10 -42.32 64.82
CA SER A 386 6.09 -43.16 64.15
C SER A 386 6.78 -44.15 65.10
N SER A 387 7.51 -45.12 64.53
CA SER A 387 8.32 -46.08 65.31
C SER A 387 9.47 -45.45 66.12
N LEU A 388 9.67 -44.13 66.02
CA LEU A 388 10.65 -43.38 66.81
C LEU A 388 10.27 -43.30 68.29
N PHE A 389 8.99 -43.37 68.62
CA PHE A 389 8.50 -43.31 70.00
C PHE A 389 8.16 -44.71 70.54
N ASP A 390 8.22 -44.86 71.86
CA ASP A 390 7.70 -46.02 72.57
C ASP A 390 6.21 -45.90 72.88
N ASN A 391 5.65 -46.95 73.48
CA ASN A 391 4.22 -46.99 73.83
C ASN A 391 3.86 -45.98 74.94
N SER A 392 4.85 -45.39 75.61
CA SER A 392 4.69 -44.29 76.56
C SER A 392 4.87 -42.91 75.93
N GLY A 393 5.12 -42.83 74.62
CA GLY A 393 5.29 -41.58 73.88
C GLY A 393 6.63 -40.90 74.11
N ILE A 394 7.66 -41.65 74.53
CA ILE A 394 9.03 -41.16 74.73
C ILE A 394 9.90 -41.61 73.55
N LEU A 395 10.78 -40.74 73.06
CA LEU A 395 11.71 -41.03 71.97
C LEU A 395 12.63 -42.21 72.34
N LYS A 396 12.63 -43.27 71.52
CA LYS A 396 13.57 -44.39 71.63
C LYS A 396 14.94 -43.95 71.12
N GLU A 397 16.00 -44.20 71.89
CA GLU A 397 17.38 -43.90 71.47
C GLU A 397 17.84 -44.87 70.35
N ASN A 398 17.43 -44.58 69.11
CA ASN A 398 17.88 -45.27 67.90
C ASN A 398 18.49 -44.22 66.96
N ARG A 399 19.75 -43.88 67.23
CA ARG A 399 20.47 -42.80 66.53
C ARG A 399 20.38 -42.90 65.00
N PRO A 400 20.59 -44.08 64.36
CA PRO A 400 20.44 -44.20 62.91
C PRO A 400 19.03 -43.81 62.41
N LYS A 401 17.97 -44.27 63.08
CA LYS A 401 16.59 -43.93 62.69
C LYS A 401 16.27 -42.45 62.95
N ILE A 402 16.74 -41.88 64.05
CA ILE A 402 16.55 -40.47 64.40
C ILE A 402 17.23 -39.58 63.35
N PHE A 403 18.51 -39.81 63.06
CA PHE A 403 19.26 -39.03 62.07
C PHE A 403 18.67 -39.18 60.66
N HIS A 404 18.22 -40.37 60.28
CA HIS A 404 17.55 -40.57 58.99
C HIS A 404 16.25 -39.76 58.86
N GLN A 405 15.44 -39.68 59.93
CA GLN A 405 14.21 -38.88 59.91
C GLN A 405 14.51 -37.38 59.93
N LEU A 406 15.51 -36.93 60.69
CA LEU A 406 15.98 -35.54 60.66
C LEU A 406 16.47 -35.15 59.25
N GLU A 407 17.28 -35.99 58.62
CA GLU A 407 17.73 -35.79 57.24
C GLU A 407 16.56 -35.68 56.28
N LYS A 408 15.53 -36.52 56.44
CA LYS A 408 14.31 -36.48 55.63
C LYS A 408 13.54 -35.17 55.80
N ILE A 409 13.41 -34.66 57.03
CA ILE A 409 12.73 -33.40 57.33
C ILE A 409 13.51 -32.21 56.75
N ILE A 410 14.83 -32.18 56.95
CA ILE A 410 15.71 -31.13 56.42
C ILE A 410 15.63 -31.07 54.89
N LYS A 411 15.82 -32.22 54.21
CA LYS A 411 15.69 -32.30 52.75
C LYS A 411 14.27 -31.95 52.27
N GLY A 412 13.24 -32.32 53.02
CA GLY A 412 11.86 -31.97 52.75
C GLY A 412 11.63 -30.45 52.81
N MET A 413 12.24 -29.77 53.78
CA MET A 413 12.17 -28.32 53.89
C MET A 413 12.91 -27.61 52.78
N ASP A 414 14.15 -28.03 52.47
CA ASP A 414 14.91 -27.48 51.36
C ASP A 414 14.12 -27.59 50.05
N LYS A 415 13.51 -28.76 49.81
CA LYS A 415 12.62 -29.00 48.67
C LYS A 415 11.41 -28.07 48.68
N ALA A 416 10.72 -27.94 49.82
CA ALA A 416 9.54 -27.10 49.94
C ALA A 416 9.84 -25.61 49.66
N ILE A 417 10.90 -25.08 50.26
CA ILE A 417 11.34 -23.70 50.06
C ILE A 417 11.78 -23.50 48.60
N GLN A 418 12.49 -24.46 48.02
CA GLN A 418 12.90 -24.39 46.62
C GLN A 418 11.70 -24.43 45.65
N SER A 419 10.67 -25.22 45.94
CA SER A 419 9.44 -25.27 45.13
C SER A 419 8.69 -23.94 45.17
N VAL A 420 8.57 -23.33 46.35
CA VAL A 420 7.97 -21.98 46.49
C VAL A 420 8.81 -20.95 45.74
N ARG A 421 10.14 -20.94 45.91
CA ARG A 421 11.05 -20.03 45.19
C ARG A 421 10.92 -20.16 43.68
N SER A 422 10.93 -21.40 43.18
CA SER A 422 10.81 -21.69 41.75
C SER A 422 9.47 -21.21 41.18
N TYR A 423 8.39 -21.31 41.97
CA TYR A 423 7.08 -20.82 41.58
C TYR A 423 7.03 -19.29 41.51
N VAL A 424 7.50 -18.60 42.56
CA VAL A 424 7.41 -17.12 42.62
C VAL A 424 8.32 -16.41 41.62
N GLU A 425 9.31 -17.11 41.08
CA GLU A 425 10.21 -16.59 40.05
C GLU A 425 9.63 -16.67 38.62
N ARG A 426 8.49 -17.33 38.42
CA ARG A 426 7.81 -17.44 37.13
C ARG A 426 7.27 -16.10 36.63
N LEU A 427 7.17 -15.95 35.31
CA LEU A 427 6.72 -14.71 34.68
C LEU A 427 5.24 -14.40 34.87
N ASP A 428 4.35 -15.40 34.99
CA ASP A 428 2.95 -15.13 35.36
C ASP A 428 2.84 -14.51 36.74
N VAL A 429 3.52 -15.08 37.74
CA VAL A 429 3.54 -14.51 39.10
C VAL A 429 4.12 -13.10 39.08
N ALA A 430 5.21 -12.88 38.35
CA ALA A 430 5.81 -11.57 38.19
C ALA A 430 4.86 -10.54 37.52
N LEU A 431 4.08 -10.98 36.53
CA LEU A 431 3.08 -10.16 35.86
C LEU A 431 1.89 -9.85 36.77
N ASP A 432 1.47 -10.79 37.62
CA ASP A 432 0.43 -10.56 38.63
C ASP A 432 0.90 -9.58 39.70
N ILE A 433 2.17 -9.64 40.14
CA ILE A 433 2.73 -8.62 41.03
C ILE A 433 2.68 -7.25 40.35
N LYS A 434 3.13 -7.15 39.10
CA LYS A 434 3.11 -5.91 38.31
C LYS A 434 1.70 -5.32 38.21
N THR A 435 0.70 -6.13 37.89
CA THR A 435 -0.65 -5.65 37.59
C THR A 435 -1.51 -5.47 38.84
N GLN A 436 -1.48 -6.42 39.78
CA GLN A 436 -2.37 -6.45 40.94
C GLN A 436 -1.80 -5.74 42.18
N VAL A 437 -0.46 -5.70 42.32
CA VAL A 437 0.21 -5.02 43.44
C VAL A 437 0.62 -3.60 43.06
N PHE A 438 1.34 -3.44 41.93
CA PHE A 438 1.76 -2.10 41.49
C PHE A 438 0.72 -1.33 40.68
N GLY A 439 -0.34 -2.01 40.18
CA GLY A 439 -1.37 -1.37 39.36
C GLY A 439 -0.92 -1.02 37.94
N TYR A 440 0.22 -1.55 37.48
CA TYR A 440 0.77 -1.23 36.16
C TYR A 440 0.09 -2.06 35.08
N LEU A 441 -0.89 -1.44 34.42
CA LEU A 441 -1.61 -2.07 33.32
C LEU A 441 -0.74 -2.23 32.06
N PRO A 442 -0.95 -3.30 31.26
CA PRO A 442 -0.30 -3.46 29.97
C PRO A 442 -0.58 -2.26 29.05
N GLN A 443 0.46 -1.74 28.42
CA GLN A 443 0.35 -0.59 27.50
C GLN A 443 0.63 -1.08 26.08
N VAL A 444 -0.40 -1.07 25.25
CA VAL A 444 -0.33 -1.52 23.85
C VAL A 444 -0.97 -0.52 22.91
N VAL A 445 -0.56 -0.60 21.65
CA VAL A 445 -1.17 0.11 20.53
C VAL A 445 -1.74 -0.87 19.53
N SER A 446 -2.86 -0.49 18.92
CA SER A 446 -3.38 -1.19 17.76
C SER A 446 -2.43 -0.98 16.58
N TYR A 447 -2.34 -1.96 15.68
CA TYR A 447 -1.61 -1.83 14.42
C TYR A 447 -2.07 -0.65 13.54
N ARG A 448 -3.30 -0.16 13.76
CA ARG A 448 -3.88 1.00 13.07
C ARG A 448 -3.74 2.33 13.81
N ALA A 449 -3.18 2.34 15.02
CA ALA A 449 -3.03 3.57 15.80
C ALA A 449 -2.18 4.58 15.03
N ASP A 450 -2.56 5.85 15.09
CA ASP A 450 -1.84 6.94 14.44
C ASP A 450 -0.66 7.42 15.29
N LEU A 451 0.16 8.31 14.70
CA LEU A 451 1.36 8.81 15.34
C LEU A 451 1.09 9.56 16.66
N GLU A 452 -0.04 10.25 16.78
CA GLU A 452 -0.39 11.02 17.99
C GLU A 452 -0.77 10.07 19.13
N GLU A 453 -1.59 9.05 18.86
CA GLU A 453 -1.92 7.99 19.80
C GLU A 453 -0.66 7.26 20.26
N ILE A 454 0.24 6.91 19.34
CA ILE A 454 1.50 6.21 19.66
C ILE A 454 2.36 7.08 20.59
N ARG A 455 2.55 8.37 20.27
CA ARG A 455 3.35 9.29 21.10
C ARG A 455 2.74 9.51 22.49
N SER A 456 1.41 9.62 22.57
CA SER A 456 0.68 9.77 23.82
C SER A 456 0.87 8.55 24.72
N LYS A 457 0.71 7.34 24.16
CA LYS A 457 0.89 6.08 24.90
C LYS A 457 2.34 5.74 25.23
N MET A 458 3.31 6.21 24.41
CA MET A 458 4.73 5.91 24.63
C MET A 458 5.21 6.47 25.96
N GLY A 459 4.85 7.73 26.28
CA GLY A 459 5.19 8.36 27.55
C GLY A 459 6.68 8.20 27.91
N THR A 460 6.95 7.53 29.03
CA THR A 460 8.31 7.20 29.50
C THR A 460 8.73 5.76 29.20
N TYR A 461 7.90 4.98 28.51
CA TYR A 461 8.20 3.60 28.18
C TYR A 461 9.28 3.50 27.10
N PRO A 462 10.20 2.52 27.19
CA PRO A 462 11.23 2.33 26.18
C PRO A 462 10.66 1.81 24.85
N TYR A 463 9.53 1.10 24.90
CA TYR A 463 8.83 0.59 23.73
C TYR A 463 7.34 0.38 24.01
N LEU A 464 6.57 0.26 22.93
CA LEU A 464 5.18 -0.18 22.93
C LEU A 464 5.01 -1.44 22.08
N THR A 465 4.25 -2.41 22.58
CA THR A 465 3.86 -3.58 21.79
C THR A 465 2.69 -3.23 20.87
N VAL A 466 2.86 -3.56 19.60
CA VAL A 466 1.85 -3.42 18.55
C VAL A 466 1.05 -4.70 18.45
N THR A 467 -0.27 -4.57 18.51
CA THR A 467 -1.19 -5.70 18.55
C THR A 467 -2.21 -5.69 17.41
N TYR A 468 -2.61 -6.88 16.99
CA TYR A 468 -3.70 -7.14 16.05
C TYR A 468 -4.78 -7.97 16.77
N PRO A 469 -6.04 -7.51 16.83
CA PRO A 469 -7.11 -8.30 17.43
C PRO A 469 -7.54 -9.44 16.50
N ASP A 470 -7.64 -10.65 17.04
CA ASP A 470 -8.28 -11.78 16.34
C ASP A 470 -9.81 -11.59 16.25
N LYS A 471 -10.49 -12.53 15.57
CA LYS A 471 -11.96 -12.52 15.45
C LYS A 471 -12.71 -12.58 16.79
N GLN A 472 -12.06 -13.03 17.86
CA GLN A 472 -12.61 -13.09 19.22
C GLN A 472 -12.15 -11.91 20.09
N GLY A 473 -11.45 -10.92 19.52
CA GLY A 473 -10.94 -9.73 20.23
C GLY A 473 -9.68 -9.96 21.05
N ARG A 474 -9.05 -11.15 20.97
CA ARG A 474 -7.79 -11.44 21.65
C ARG A 474 -6.62 -10.84 20.87
N LEU A 475 -5.64 -10.35 21.60
CA LEU A 475 -4.56 -9.56 21.02
C LEU A 475 -3.39 -10.43 20.59
N LEU A 476 -3.01 -10.35 19.32
CA LEU A 476 -1.79 -10.98 18.78
C LEU A 476 -0.67 -9.93 18.71
N PRO A 477 0.50 -10.15 19.34
CA PRO A 477 1.60 -9.21 19.29
C PRO A 477 2.37 -9.37 17.97
N ILE A 478 2.23 -8.37 17.10
CA ILE A 478 2.82 -8.36 15.77
C ILE A 478 4.17 -7.66 15.73
N GLY A 479 4.56 -6.87 16.73
CA GLY A 479 5.88 -6.22 16.79
C GLY A 479 5.95 -5.17 17.88
N VAL A 480 7.01 -4.37 17.88
CA VAL A 480 7.17 -3.27 18.84
C VAL A 480 7.58 -1.98 18.15
N ILE A 481 7.27 -0.85 18.77
CA ILE A 481 7.78 0.47 18.40
C ILE A 481 8.73 0.90 19.50
N GLN A 482 9.99 1.18 19.16
CA GLN A 482 10.99 1.68 20.11
C GLN A 482 10.85 3.19 20.26
N ALA A 483 10.97 3.70 21.49
CA ALA A 483 10.92 5.13 21.77
C ALA A 483 12.02 5.90 21.00
N THR A 484 13.21 5.32 20.91
CA THR A 484 14.36 5.90 20.20
C THR A 484 14.11 6.10 18.71
N ASP A 485 13.28 5.26 18.09
CA ASP A 485 12.91 5.38 16.68
C ASP A 485 11.76 6.38 16.49
N LEU A 486 10.80 6.43 17.41
CA LEU A 486 9.64 7.31 17.36
C LEU A 486 9.98 8.82 17.44
N TYR A 487 11.03 9.17 18.17
CA TYR A 487 11.45 10.56 18.37
C TYR A 487 12.53 11.04 17.39
N LYS A 488 12.83 10.26 16.34
CA LYS A 488 13.66 10.74 15.23
C LYS A 488 12.94 11.87 14.48
N THR A 489 13.72 12.77 13.88
CA THR A 489 13.20 13.86 13.05
C THR A 489 12.47 13.34 11.83
N THR A 490 13.04 12.32 11.19
CA THR A 490 12.53 11.68 9.99
C THR A 490 12.04 10.27 10.34
N LEU A 491 10.75 10.02 10.16
CA LEU A 491 10.09 8.74 10.46
C LEU A 491 9.73 7.96 9.19
N GLY A 492 9.87 8.58 8.03
CA GLY A 492 9.62 7.99 6.73
C GLY A 492 10.00 8.96 5.62
N THR A 493 9.78 8.56 4.37
CA THR A 493 10.17 9.36 3.21
C THR A 493 9.10 9.36 2.13
N VAL A 494 9.15 10.34 1.23
CA VAL A 494 8.21 10.51 0.12
C VAL A 494 8.95 10.76 -1.19
N THR A 495 8.42 10.15 -2.25
CA THR A 495 8.73 10.43 -3.64
C THR A 495 7.50 11.06 -4.30
N LEU A 496 7.71 12.17 -5.00
CA LEU A 496 6.67 12.88 -5.75
C LEU A 496 6.86 12.64 -7.25
N ARG A 497 5.74 12.42 -7.94
CA ARG A 497 5.67 12.19 -9.38
C ARG A 497 4.56 13.07 -9.94
N ASP A 498 4.92 13.89 -10.91
CA ASP A 498 4.04 14.87 -11.55
C ASP A 498 3.64 16.09 -10.69
N PHE A 499 4.27 16.25 -9.54
CA PHE A 499 4.16 17.46 -8.72
C PHE A 499 5.35 17.52 -7.76
N SER A 500 5.49 18.65 -7.05
CA SER A 500 6.69 18.91 -6.23
C SER A 500 6.42 19.58 -4.89
N ASN A 501 5.18 19.98 -4.61
CA ASN A 501 4.80 20.72 -3.41
C ASN A 501 4.29 19.78 -2.28
N ARG A 502 4.37 20.23 -1.02
CA ARG A 502 3.95 19.43 0.15
C ARG A 502 2.44 19.51 0.40
N GLU A 503 1.85 20.62 0.01
CA GLU A 503 0.48 21.03 0.34
C GLU A 503 -0.54 20.12 -0.34
N GLU A 504 -0.27 19.70 -1.57
CA GLU A 504 -1.19 18.95 -2.42
C GLU A 504 -1.63 17.61 -1.82
N THR A 505 -0.72 16.87 -1.18
CA THR A 505 -1.03 15.60 -0.50
C THR A 505 -0.89 15.69 1.02
N LYS A 506 -0.81 16.92 1.55
CA LYS A 506 -0.66 17.24 2.98
C LYS A 506 0.46 16.43 3.63
N ILE A 507 1.66 16.52 3.07
CA ILE A 507 2.83 15.76 3.52
C ILE A 507 3.33 16.31 4.86
N PRO A 508 3.26 15.54 5.96
CA PRO A 508 3.70 16.00 7.27
C PRO A 508 5.23 16.18 7.35
N SER A 509 5.68 17.00 8.29
CA SER A 509 7.10 17.36 8.45
C SER A 509 8.01 16.22 8.88
N TYR A 510 7.47 15.15 9.47
CA TYR A 510 8.23 13.95 9.82
C TYR A 510 8.47 13.00 8.63
N LEU A 511 7.93 13.34 7.45
CA LEU A 511 8.22 12.67 6.18
C LEU A 511 9.08 13.57 5.30
N ASP A 512 10.26 13.08 4.93
CA ASP A 512 11.19 13.80 4.08
C ASP A 512 10.94 13.49 2.60
N ILE A 513 10.87 14.53 1.77
CA ILE A 513 10.80 14.36 0.32
C ILE A 513 12.21 14.08 -0.20
N ILE A 514 12.42 12.92 -0.83
CA ILE A 514 13.74 12.47 -1.28
C ILE A 514 13.85 12.31 -2.80
N SER A 515 12.74 12.25 -3.53
CA SER A 515 12.75 12.17 -4.99
C SER A 515 11.58 12.95 -5.59
N ILE A 516 11.86 13.72 -6.64
CA ILE A 516 10.87 14.50 -7.38
C ILE A 516 11.16 14.37 -8.86
N ILE A 517 10.14 13.97 -9.63
CA ILE A 517 10.15 14.05 -11.10
C ILE A 517 8.86 14.77 -11.49
N ASP A 518 9.01 15.96 -12.06
CA ASP A 518 7.91 16.92 -12.27
C ASP A 518 8.16 17.72 -13.56
N HIS A 519 7.08 18.17 -14.19
CA HIS A 519 7.13 19.05 -15.37
C HIS A 519 6.35 20.37 -15.16
N HIS A 520 5.71 20.52 -14.00
CA HIS A 520 5.01 21.72 -13.59
C HIS A 520 5.94 22.81 -13.04
N LYS A 521 5.35 23.96 -12.70
CA LYS A 521 6.05 25.00 -11.92
C LYS A 521 6.30 24.48 -10.50
N SER A 522 7.56 24.22 -10.20
CA SER A 522 7.89 23.52 -8.96
C SER A 522 8.12 24.43 -7.75
N THR A 523 7.81 23.89 -6.56
CA THR A 523 8.13 24.47 -5.26
C THR A 523 8.56 23.34 -4.33
N VAL A 524 9.84 23.26 -3.98
CA VAL A 524 10.40 22.12 -3.23
C VAL A 524 10.91 22.58 -1.87
N THR A 525 10.47 21.92 -0.79
CA THR A 525 11.00 22.13 0.56
C THR A 525 11.30 20.78 1.22
N THR A 526 12.59 20.49 1.43
CA THR A 526 13.04 19.27 2.11
C THR A 526 14.33 19.51 2.90
N THR A 527 14.50 18.78 4.00
CA THR A 527 15.67 18.80 4.89
C THR A 527 16.69 17.73 4.52
N SER A 528 16.29 16.73 3.73
CA SER A 528 17.14 15.63 3.26
C SER A 528 17.65 15.90 1.83
N PRO A 529 18.85 15.43 1.47
CA PRO A 529 19.28 15.41 0.07
C PRO A 529 18.26 14.67 -0.80
N ALA A 530 17.85 15.30 -1.90
CA ALA A 530 16.82 14.78 -2.80
C ALA A 530 17.33 14.69 -4.25
N THR A 531 16.89 13.65 -4.96
CA THR A 531 17.01 13.57 -6.42
C THR A 531 15.86 14.37 -7.03
N VAL A 532 16.16 15.46 -7.75
CA VAL A 532 15.14 16.34 -8.33
C VAL A 532 15.39 16.48 -9.83
N LEU A 533 14.43 16.02 -10.63
CA LEU A 533 14.40 16.21 -12.08
C LEU A 533 13.15 16.99 -12.44
N ILE A 534 13.33 18.27 -12.75
CA ILE A 534 12.26 19.15 -13.22
C ILE A 534 12.65 19.64 -14.59
N SER A 535 11.78 19.46 -15.57
CA SER A 535 12.04 19.96 -16.90
C SER A 535 10.77 20.18 -17.71
N ASP A 536 10.84 21.10 -18.66
CA ASP A 536 9.79 21.31 -19.65
C ASP A 536 9.62 20.05 -20.51
N ALA A 537 8.44 19.45 -20.39
CA ALA A 537 7.90 18.33 -21.13
C ALA A 537 6.38 18.43 -21.01
N GLN A 538 5.64 17.87 -21.97
CA GLN A 538 4.17 17.92 -21.87
C GLN A 538 3.61 16.89 -20.89
N SER A 539 4.38 15.84 -20.57
CA SER A 539 4.03 14.78 -19.63
C SER A 539 5.25 14.44 -18.77
N SER A 540 5.04 14.16 -17.48
CA SER A 540 6.11 13.73 -16.57
C SER A 540 6.73 12.39 -17.00
N ASN A 541 5.98 11.55 -17.70
CA ASN A 541 6.42 10.25 -18.20
C ASN A 541 7.46 10.34 -19.32
N VAL A 542 7.61 11.49 -20.00
CA VAL A 542 8.76 11.73 -20.90
C VAL A 542 10.07 11.67 -20.13
N LEU A 543 10.11 12.29 -18.94
CA LEU A 543 11.30 12.32 -18.09
C LEU A 543 11.61 10.92 -17.55
N LEU A 544 10.58 10.19 -17.10
CA LEU A 544 10.73 8.82 -16.63
C LEU A 544 11.22 7.86 -17.73
N ALA A 545 10.67 7.97 -18.94
CA ALA A 545 11.09 7.16 -20.07
C ALA A 545 12.57 7.36 -20.41
N GLU A 546 13.05 8.60 -20.43
CA GLU A 546 14.46 8.90 -20.68
C GLU A 546 15.40 8.32 -19.60
N LEU A 547 15.00 8.41 -18.33
CA LEU A 547 15.74 7.77 -17.23
C LEU A 547 15.75 6.24 -17.39
N ALA A 548 14.60 5.65 -17.74
CA ALA A 548 14.48 4.22 -17.99
C ALA A 548 15.36 3.78 -19.17
N PHE A 549 15.42 4.53 -20.26
CA PHE A 549 16.30 4.21 -21.40
C PHE A 549 17.76 4.10 -20.98
N SER A 550 18.25 5.06 -20.19
CA SER A 550 19.64 5.08 -19.70
C SER A 550 19.99 3.82 -18.91
N ILE A 551 19.08 3.35 -18.06
CA ILE A 551 19.28 2.13 -17.27
C ILE A 551 19.10 0.89 -18.15
N ASN A 552 18.05 0.84 -18.95
CA ASN A 552 17.70 -0.34 -19.73
C ASN A 552 18.76 -0.63 -20.80
N ASP A 553 19.36 0.40 -21.41
CA ASP A 553 20.48 0.22 -22.33
C ASP A 553 21.71 -0.45 -21.69
N LYS A 554 21.88 -0.34 -20.37
CA LYS A 554 23.00 -0.95 -19.64
C LYS A 554 22.73 -2.38 -19.18
N TYR A 555 21.48 -2.83 -19.11
CA TYR A 555 21.13 -4.10 -18.45
C TYR A 555 20.12 -4.97 -19.20
N SER A 556 19.47 -4.45 -20.24
CA SER A 556 18.53 -5.20 -21.07
C SER A 556 19.22 -5.85 -22.26
N THR A 557 18.91 -7.13 -22.51
CA THR A 557 19.26 -7.84 -23.75
C THR A 557 18.15 -7.75 -24.80
N GLY A 558 17.00 -7.15 -24.46
CA GLY A 558 15.90 -6.93 -25.39
C GLY A 558 15.19 -8.23 -25.77
N GLY A 559 15.32 -9.26 -24.93
CA GLY A 559 14.84 -10.61 -25.21
C GLY A 559 15.66 -11.39 -26.23
N MET A 560 16.83 -10.88 -26.65
CA MET A 560 17.69 -11.54 -27.63
C MET A 560 18.74 -12.43 -26.96
N SER A 561 18.94 -13.63 -27.50
CA SER A 561 20.07 -14.50 -27.19
C SER A 561 21.37 -14.02 -27.87
N LEU A 562 22.52 -14.52 -27.41
CA LEU A 562 23.82 -14.21 -28.04
C LEU A 562 23.86 -14.58 -29.53
N GLU A 563 23.26 -15.72 -29.89
CA GLU A 563 23.22 -16.20 -31.28
C GLU A 563 22.37 -15.28 -32.16
N GLU A 564 21.23 -14.81 -31.66
CA GLU A 564 20.37 -13.86 -32.38
C GLU A 564 21.04 -12.50 -32.55
N ILE A 565 21.72 -12.00 -31.51
CA ILE A 565 22.49 -10.76 -31.56
C ILE A 565 23.61 -10.89 -32.60
N ALA A 566 24.42 -11.95 -32.54
CA ALA A 566 25.53 -12.16 -33.46
C ALA A 566 25.05 -12.24 -34.92
N LYS A 567 23.96 -12.98 -35.17
CA LYS A 567 23.34 -13.06 -36.49
C LYS A 567 22.90 -11.70 -37.00
N GLN A 568 22.25 -10.88 -36.16
CA GLN A 568 21.81 -9.56 -36.57
C GLN A 568 22.98 -8.58 -36.78
N VAL A 569 24.03 -8.65 -35.97
CA VAL A 569 25.27 -7.89 -36.15
C VAL A 569 25.85 -8.15 -37.53
N GLU A 570 25.98 -9.41 -37.95
CA GLU A 570 26.47 -9.78 -39.29
C GLU A 570 25.57 -9.26 -40.43
N GLU A 571 24.25 -9.24 -40.23
CA GLU A 571 23.29 -8.70 -41.21
C GLU A 571 23.45 -7.18 -41.37
N VAL A 572 23.51 -6.44 -40.26
CA VAL A 572 23.54 -4.97 -40.27
C VAL A 572 24.91 -4.43 -40.65
N GLN A 573 26.00 -5.11 -40.25
CA GLN A 573 27.37 -4.69 -40.57
C GLN A 573 27.64 -4.64 -42.09
N LYS A 574 26.92 -5.45 -42.88
CA LYS A 574 27.04 -5.45 -44.36
C LYS A 574 26.64 -4.12 -44.99
N ASP A 575 25.80 -3.32 -44.32
CA ASP A 575 25.36 -2.02 -44.82
C ASP A 575 25.09 -1.02 -43.69
N LEU A 576 26.02 -0.08 -43.50
CA LEU A 576 25.92 1.02 -42.53
C LEU A 576 25.72 2.39 -43.21
N SER A 577 25.10 2.40 -44.40
CA SER A 577 24.92 3.62 -45.21
C SER A 577 24.03 4.68 -44.56
N THR A 578 23.07 4.30 -43.70
CA THR A 578 22.12 5.23 -43.08
C THR A 578 22.39 5.45 -41.59
N PRO A 579 22.06 6.63 -41.02
CA PRO A 579 22.19 6.88 -39.58
C PRO A 579 21.40 5.88 -38.71
N SER A 580 20.21 5.50 -39.16
CA SER A 580 19.38 4.47 -38.51
C SER A 580 20.11 3.12 -38.37
N LYS A 581 20.74 2.63 -39.44
CA LYS A 581 21.50 1.37 -39.40
C LYS A 581 22.72 1.47 -38.47
N LYS A 582 23.38 2.62 -38.41
CA LYS A 582 24.48 2.87 -37.46
C LYS A 582 24.01 2.82 -36.00
N ARG A 583 22.84 3.42 -35.69
CA ARG A 583 22.25 3.35 -34.33
C ARG A 583 21.83 1.92 -33.97
N ILE A 584 21.21 1.18 -34.89
CA ILE A 584 20.88 -0.24 -34.70
C ILE A 584 22.15 -1.04 -34.40
N PHE A 585 23.20 -0.86 -35.20
CA PHE A 585 24.48 -1.52 -35.00
C PHE A 585 25.10 -1.21 -33.64
N GLN A 586 25.08 0.07 -33.22
CA GLN A 586 25.56 0.48 -31.90
C GLN A 586 24.81 -0.22 -30.76
N ARG A 587 23.47 -0.29 -30.82
CA ARG A 587 22.66 -0.97 -29.79
C ARG A 587 22.92 -2.48 -29.77
N LEU A 588 23.10 -3.11 -30.92
CA LEU A 588 23.46 -4.53 -31.01
C LEU A 588 24.82 -4.82 -30.37
N LEU A 589 25.83 -4.00 -30.66
CA LEU A 589 27.15 -4.14 -30.04
C LEU A 589 27.07 -3.94 -28.52
N GLN A 590 26.25 -2.98 -28.06
CA GLN A 590 26.03 -2.77 -26.63
C GLN A 590 25.41 -4.02 -25.98
N ARG A 591 24.35 -4.60 -26.57
CA ARG A 591 23.75 -5.84 -26.08
C ARG A 591 24.71 -7.02 -26.11
N GLN A 592 25.52 -7.14 -27.16
CA GLN A 592 26.55 -8.16 -27.27
C GLN A 592 27.52 -8.09 -26.08
N ILE A 593 28.02 -6.89 -25.76
CA ILE A 593 28.89 -6.66 -24.60
C ILE A 593 28.21 -7.09 -23.30
N LEU A 594 26.91 -6.84 -23.14
CA LEU A 594 26.16 -7.25 -21.94
C LEU A 594 26.08 -8.76 -21.79
N VAL A 595 25.71 -9.47 -22.85
CA VAL A 595 25.60 -10.93 -22.81
C VAL A 595 26.97 -11.58 -22.58
N GLU A 596 28.04 -11.03 -23.17
CA GLU A 596 29.41 -11.52 -22.98
C GLU A 596 29.94 -11.33 -21.55
N LYS A 597 29.51 -10.28 -20.83
CA LYS A 597 29.89 -10.03 -19.43
C LYS A 597 29.36 -11.08 -18.45
N LYS A 598 28.36 -11.90 -18.83
CA LYS A 598 27.72 -12.93 -17.98
C LYS A 598 27.35 -12.42 -16.58
N THR A 599 26.67 -11.28 -16.51
CA THR A 599 26.24 -10.69 -15.23
C THR A 599 25.01 -11.39 -14.67
N VAL A 600 24.84 -11.35 -13.34
CA VAL A 600 23.58 -11.75 -12.67
C VAL A 600 22.44 -10.75 -12.89
N TYR A 601 22.78 -9.55 -13.37
CA TYR A 601 21.83 -8.46 -13.59
C TYR A 601 21.05 -8.65 -14.90
N TYR A 602 19.77 -8.32 -14.87
CA TYR A 602 18.85 -8.43 -15.99
C TYR A 602 17.70 -7.41 -15.88
N ILE A 603 17.07 -7.17 -17.03
CA ILE A 603 15.75 -6.56 -17.12
C ILE A 603 14.90 -7.46 -17.99
N ASP A 604 13.78 -7.91 -17.44
CA ASP A 604 12.84 -8.76 -18.14
C ASP A 604 12.19 -7.98 -19.30
N PRO A 605 12.20 -8.52 -20.53
CA PRO A 605 11.70 -7.82 -21.72
C PRO A 605 10.19 -7.54 -21.65
N LYS A 606 9.41 -8.39 -20.97
CA LYS A 606 7.98 -8.18 -20.76
C LYS A 606 7.76 -6.97 -19.86
N ARG A 607 8.49 -6.88 -18.74
CA ARG A 607 8.46 -5.69 -17.87
C ARG A 607 8.88 -4.42 -18.60
N GLU A 608 9.96 -4.47 -19.37
CA GLU A 608 10.43 -3.33 -20.16
C GLU A 608 9.36 -2.86 -21.16
N PHE A 609 8.70 -3.80 -21.85
CA PHE A 609 7.61 -3.47 -22.76
C PHE A 609 6.41 -2.82 -22.06
N VAL A 610 5.97 -3.37 -20.92
CA VAL A 610 4.82 -2.81 -20.15
C VAL A 610 5.13 -1.39 -19.69
N GLU A 611 6.35 -1.14 -19.20
CA GLU A 611 6.79 0.19 -18.78
C GLU A 611 6.72 1.19 -19.94
N TYR A 612 7.30 0.86 -21.08
CA TYR A 612 7.27 1.75 -22.24
C TYR A 612 5.86 1.97 -22.78
N LEU A 613 5.02 0.94 -22.76
CA LEU A 613 3.60 1.05 -23.15
C LEU A 613 2.87 2.04 -22.24
N HIS A 614 3.05 1.93 -20.93
CA HIS A 614 2.45 2.85 -19.97
C HIS A 614 2.91 4.29 -20.19
N PHE A 615 4.24 4.51 -20.32
CA PHE A 615 4.78 5.85 -20.60
C PHE A 615 4.22 6.44 -21.90
N LEU A 616 4.15 5.64 -22.96
CA LEU A 616 3.64 6.09 -24.26
C LEU A 616 2.19 6.57 -24.16
N TYR A 617 1.32 5.83 -23.46
CA TYR A 617 -0.08 6.22 -23.33
C TYR A 617 -0.32 7.39 -22.39
N ALA A 618 0.45 7.52 -21.31
CA ALA A 618 0.44 8.72 -20.49
C ALA A 618 0.82 9.96 -21.32
N ILE A 619 1.89 9.85 -22.13
CA ILE A 619 2.29 10.92 -23.05
C ILE A 619 1.19 11.22 -24.07
N PHE A 620 0.54 10.21 -24.64
CA PHE A 620 -0.57 10.43 -25.58
C PHE A 620 -1.77 11.12 -24.94
N ASP A 621 -2.09 10.87 -23.67
CA ASP A 621 -3.21 11.54 -23.00
C ASP A 621 -2.91 13.03 -22.77
N ASP A 622 -1.78 13.36 -22.13
CA ASP A 622 -1.40 14.74 -21.82
C ASP A 622 -1.16 15.62 -23.05
N THR A 623 -0.60 15.01 -24.09
CA THR A 623 -0.32 15.72 -25.35
C THR A 623 -1.55 15.86 -26.25
N ASP A 624 -2.71 15.33 -25.85
CA ASP A 624 -3.93 15.25 -26.68
C ASP A 624 -3.60 14.56 -28.02
N LEU A 625 -3.04 13.36 -27.92
CA LEU A 625 -2.49 12.53 -29.00
C LEU A 625 -1.52 13.30 -29.92
N LEU A 626 -0.47 13.85 -29.32
CA LEU A 626 0.58 14.63 -30.00
C LEU A 626 0.10 15.91 -30.69
N THR A 627 -1.06 16.46 -30.30
CA THR A 627 -1.52 17.77 -30.77
C THR A 627 -0.72 18.91 -30.11
N LYS A 628 -0.35 18.72 -28.83
CA LYS A 628 0.47 19.63 -28.04
C LYS A 628 1.73 18.92 -27.63
N VAL A 629 2.80 19.16 -28.37
CA VAL A 629 4.09 18.50 -28.16
C VAL A 629 5.23 19.46 -28.38
N SER A 630 6.32 19.20 -27.67
CA SER A 630 7.63 19.79 -27.87
C SER A 630 8.51 18.87 -28.71
N TYR A 631 9.69 19.38 -29.08
CA TYR A 631 10.74 18.58 -29.71
C TYR A 631 11.09 17.33 -28.89
N ARG A 632 11.20 17.49 -27.56
CA ARG A 632 11.58 16.41 -26.64
C ARG A 632 10.54 15.31 -26.60
N ASP A 633 9.27 15.67 -26.54
CA ASP A 633 8.16 14.69 -26.51
C ASP A 633 8.20 13.82 -27.77
N CYS A 634 8.38 14.43 -28.96
CA CYS A 634 8.49 13.68 -30.22
C CYS A 634 9.68 12.71 -30.25
N GLU A 635 10.87 13.13 -29.79
CA GLU A 635 12.06 12.27 -29.75
C GLU A 635 11.92 11.12 -28.73
N CYS A 636 11.30 11.39 -27.59
CA CYS A 636 10.98 10.37 -26.60
C CYS A 636 10.00 9.33 -27.17
N VAL A 637 8.88 9.78 -27.75
CA VAL A 637 7.88 8.90 -28.37
C VAL A 637 8.49 8.06 -29.50
N ARG A 638 9.33 8.65 -30.37
CA ARG A 638 10.09 7.89 -31.38
C ARG A 638 10.92 6.78 -30.74
N SER A 639 11.61 7.10 -29.66
CA SER A 639 12.48 6.15 -28.96
C SER A 639 11.68 5.02 -28.29
N LEU A 640 10.57 5.34 -27.62
CA LEU A 640 9.62 4.36 -27.06
C LEU A 640 9.16 3.38 -28.14
N LEU A 641 8.65 3.90 -29.26
CA LEU A 641 8.07 3.09 -30.34
C LEU A 641 9.10 2.14 -30.97
N ASN A 642 10.30 2.64 -31.25
CA ASN A 642 11.39 1.82 -31.80
C ASN A 642 11.84 0.73 -30.82
N ARG A 643 11.96 1.05 -29.53
CA ARG A 643 12.33 0.10 -28.48
C ARG A 643 11.26 -0.97 -28.25
N MET A 644 10.01 -0.56 -28.12
CA MET A 644 8.86 -1.47 -28.02
C MET A 644 8.78 -2.40 -29.22
N LYS A 645 9.01 -1.88 -30.43
CA LYS A 645 9.01 -2.74 -31.63
C LYS A 645 10.13 -3.75 -31.58
N SER A 646 11.30 -3.31 -31.14
CA SER A 646 12.47 -4.19 -31.02
C SER A 646 12.22 -5.32 -30.01
N LEU A 647 11.63 -4.99 -28.85
CA LEU A 647 11.23 -5.96 -27.82
C LEU A 647 10.18 -6.94 -28.35
N SER A 648 9.14 -6.44 -29.02
CA SER A 648 8.04 -7.29 -29.53
C SER A 648 8.47 -8.33 -30.56
N LEU A 649 9.57 -8.06 -31.28
CA LEU A 649 10.10 -8.94 -32.32
C LEU A 649 11.35 -9.71 -31.90
N GLY A 650 11.92 -9.44 -30.72
CA GLY A 650 13.24 -9.97 -30.34
C GLY A 650 14.34 -9.58 -31.34
N LYS A 651 14.29 -8.37 -31.89
CA LYS A 651 15.23 -7.89 -32.93
C LYS A 651 15.35 -6.37 -32.90
N GLU A 652 16.57 -5.82 -32.98
CA GLU A 652 16.75 -4.37 -33.03
C GLU A 652 16.20 -3.73 -34.33
N MET A 653 15.33 -2.73 -34.20
CA MET A 653 14.68 -2.07 -35.34
C MET A 653 14.38 -0.59 -35.06
N GLU A 654 14.31 0.22 -36.12
CA GLU A 654 13.71 1.56 -36.09
C GLU A 654 12.56 1.63 -37.10
N ILE A 655 11.33 1.79 -36.60
CA ILE A 655 10.11 1.99 -37.40
C ILE A 655 9.83 3.47 -37.69
N ILE A 656 10.43 4.37 -36.90
CA ILE A 656 10.33 5.82 -37.09
C ILE A 656 11.73 6.44 -36.98
N SER A 657 12.06 7.28 -37.97
CA SER A 657 13.25 8.13 -37.97
C SER A 657 12.88 9.58 -38.30
N PHE A 658 13.64 10.52 -37.73
CA PHE A 658 13.56 11.96 -37.99
C PHE A 658 14.83 12.53 -38.60
N ASP A 659 15.75 11.68 -39.09
CA ASP A 659 17.04 12.11 -39.63
C ASP A 659 16.89 13.15 -40.77
N ASP A 660 15.78 13.12 -41.52
CA ASP A 660 15.45 14.07 -42.59
C ASP A 660 14.67 15.32 -42.11
N LEU A 661 14.27 15.39 -40.84
CA LEU A 661 13.45 16.48 -40.28
C LEU A 661 14.23 17.46 -39.40
N HIS A 662 15.38 17.05 -38.86
CA HIS A 662 16.19 17.88 -37.96
C HIS A 662 16.54 19.25 -38.58
N GLY A 663 16.44 20.31 -37.78
CA GLY A 663 16.74 21.69 -38.20
C GLY A 663 15.64 22.41 -39.01
N LYS A 664 14.46 21.80 -39.22
CA LYS A 664 13.33 22.45 -39.91
C LYS A 664 12.43 23.21 -38.93
N GLU A 665 11.95 24.39 -39.32
CA GLU A 665 11.06 25.23 -38.48
C GLU A 665 9.76 24.51 -38.07
N ASN A 666 9.21 23.64 -38.93
CA ASN A 666 8.00 22.86 -38.65
C ASN A 666 8.32 21.42 -38.20
N PHE A 667 9.44 21.19 -37.50
CA PHE A 667 9.85 19.86 -37.05
C PHE A 667 8.73 19.14 -36.29
N VAL A 668 8.19 19.77 -35.25
CA VAL A 668 7.23 19.18 -34.32
C VAL A 668 5.98 18.69 -35.06
N GLN A 669 5.39 19.54 -35.91
CA GLN A 669 4.20 19.20 -36.69
C GLN A 669 4.45 18.03 -37.65
N ARG A 670 5.60 18.01 -38.33
CA ARG A 670 5.96 16.94 -39.26
C ARG A 670 6.31 15.63 -38.55
N ALA A 671 6.97 15.72 -37.40
CA ALA A 671 7.32 14.57 -36.57
C ALA A 671 6.07 13.92 -35.98
N ALA A 672 5.17 14.71 -35.37
CA ALA A 672 3.88 14.23 -34.86
C ALA A 672 3.06 13.56 -35.96
N LYS A 673 2.92 14.21 -37.12
CA LYS A 673 2.23 13.61 -38.27
C LYS A 673 2.85 12.28 -38.70
N ARG A 674 4.18 12.20 -38.81
CA ARG A 674 4.88 10.96 -39.15
C ARG A 674 4.66 9.86 -38.11
N ILE A 675 4.62 10.20 -36.82
CA ILE A 675 4.31 9.26 -35.75
C ILE A 675 2.88 8.72 -35.92
N LEU A 676 1.89 9.59 -36.02
CA LEU A 676 0.47 9.20 -36.09
C LEU A 676 0.13 8.39 -37.35
N GLN A 677 0.79 8.67 -38.47
CA GLN A 677 0.62 7.94 -39.73
C GLN A 677 1.38 6.61 -39.79
N ASN A 678 2.13 6.24 -38.75
CA ASN A 678 2.82 4.96 -38.70
C ASN A 678 1.84 3.83 -38.35
N ALA A 679 1.89 2.71 -39.06
CA ALA A 679 0.94 1.61 -38.89
C ALA A 679 1.00 0.95 -37.49
N ASP A 680 2.19 0.85 -36.88
CA ASP A 680 2.33 0.35 -35.51
C ASP A 680 1.68 1.30 -34.52
N VAL A 681 1.85 2.62 -34.71
CA VAL A 681 1.26 3.64 -33.83
C VAL A 681 -0.25 3.69 -33.97
N TYR A 682 -0.76 3.65 -35.20
CA TYR A 682 -2.19 3.53 -35.48
C TYR A 682 -2.83 2.34 -34.76
N SER A 683 -2.19 1.17 -34.82
CA SER A 683 -2.71 -0.02 -34.13
C SER A 683 -2.84 0.15 -32.61
N LEU A 684 -2.01 1.01 -31.99
CA LEU A 684 -2.08 1.34 -30.56
C LEU A 684 -3.25 2.28 -30.27
N TYR A 685 -3.21 3.53 -30.78
CA TYR A 685 -4.23 4.52 -30.41
C TYR A 685 -5.62 4.16 -30.93
N ARG A 686 -5.74 3.39 -32.04
CA ARG A 686 -7.03 2.89 -32.53
C ARG A 686 -7.79 2.10 -31.48
N LYS A 687 -7.11 1.28 -30.68
CA LYS A 687 -7.77 0.48 -29.63
C LYS A 687 -8.47 1.38 -28.61
N ILE A 688 -7.76 2.39 -28.10
CA ILE A 688 -8.33 3.36 -27.14
C ILE A 688 -9.47 4.15 -27.78
N TYR A 689 -9.29 4.61 -29.02
CA TYR A 689 -10.32 5.37 -29.71
C TYR A 689 -11.60 4.57 -29.89
N ILE A 690 -11.53 3.28 -30.17
CA ILE A 690 -12.70 2.39 -30.19
C ILE A 690 -13.39 2.36 -28.82
N PHE A 691 -12.64 2.28 -27.72
CA PHE A 691 -13.21 2.37 -26.38
C PHE A 691 -13.87 3.73 -26.11
N LYS A 692 -13.22 4.84 -26.50
CA LYS A 692 -13.79 6.20 -26.38
C LYS A 692 -15.08 6.33 -27.21
N GLU A 693 -15.08 5.84 -28.45
CA GLU A 693 -16.26 5.80 -29.34
C GLU A 693 -17.42 5.04 -28.70
N ASN A 694 -17.17 3.84 -28.17
CA ASN A 694 -18.17 3.01 -27.50
C ASN A 694 -18.70 3.67 -26.22
N SER A 695 -17.83 4.31 -25.43
CA SER A 695 -18.24 5.03 -24.22
C SER A 695 -19.15 6.21 -24.55
N VAL A 696 -18.88 6.97 -25.60
CA VAL A 696 -19.76 8.06 -26.05
C VAL A 696 -21.13 7.50 -26.45
N GLU A 697 -21.13 6.40 -27.21
CA GLU A 697 -22.34 5.70 -27.66
C GLU A 697 -23.25 5.28 -26.49
N GLU A 698 -22.68 4.64 -25.47
CA GLU A 698 -23.40 4.23 -24.26
C GLU A 698 -23.98 5.43 -23.51
N ASN A 699 -23.21 6.52 -23.39
CA ASN A 699 -23.65 7.72 -22.67
C ASN A 699 -24.77 8.46 -23.42
N LEU A 700 -24.78 8.45 -24.76
CA LEU A 700 -25.89 8.96 -25.56
C LEU A 700 -27.18 8.18 -25.26
N GLU A 701 -27.10 6.86 -25.20
CA GLU A 701 -28.24 6.01 -24.91
C GLU A 701 -28.75 6.18 -23.47
N LEU A 702 -27.84 6.22 -22.48
CA LEU A 702 -28.18 6.46 -21.08
C LEU A 702 -28.87 7.82 -20.90
N CYS A 703 -28.30 8.86 -21.50
CA CYS A 703 -28.87 10.21 -21.47
C CYS A 703 -30.27 10.19 -22.07
N ALA A 704 -30.46 9.63 -23.27
CA ALA A 704 -31.77 9.57 -23.92
C ALA A 704 -32.85 8.82 -23.12
N LYS A 705 -32.44 7.91 -22.22
CA LYS A 705 -33.33 7.17 -21.30
C LYS A 705 -33.59 7.89 -19.98
N GLY A 706 -33.05 9.10 -19.78
CA GLY A 706 -33.13 9.83 -18.51
C GLY A 706 -32.33 9.19 -17.37
N LYS A 707 -31.35 8.33 -17.69
CA LYS A 707 -30.45 7.71 -16.72
C LYS A 707 -29.20 8.58 -16.51
N PRO A 708 -28.49 8.44 -15.38
CA PRO A 708 -27.22 9.12 -15.16
C PRO A 708 -26.26 8.88 -16.33
N SER A 709 -25.74 9.97 -16.91
CA SER A 709 -24.83 9.94 -18.06
C SER A 709 -23.78 11.04 -17.93
N LYS A 710 -22.69 10.94 -18.69
CA LYS A 710 -21.58 11.89 -18.71
C LYS A 710 -21.71 12.98 -19.80
N ILE A 711 -22.83 13.05 -20.53
CA ILE A 711 -23.00 13.94 -21.70
C ILE A 711 -22.89 15.44 -21.33
N PHE A 712 -23.41 15.86 -20.18
CA PHE A 712 -23.42 17.27 -19.73
C PHE A 712 -22.39 17.59 -18.64
N ILE A 713 -21.45 16.67 -18.35
CA ILE A 713 -20.52 16.80 -17.23
C ILE A 713 -19.60 18.03 -17.35
N ASP A 714 -19.20 18.39 -18.58
CA ASP A 714 -18.41 19.59 -18.84
C ASP A 714 -19.29 20.82 -19.05
N THR A 715 -20.08 21.19 -18.04
CA THR A 715 -20.89 22.41 -18.02
C THR A 715 -20.39 23.37 -16.96
N LYS A 716 -20.15 24.65 -17.31
CA LYS A 716 -19.60 25.66 -16.38
C LYS A 716 -20.40 26.96 -16.48
N VAL A 717 -20.56 27.65 -15.35
CA VAL A 717 -21.02 29.05 -15.33
C VAL A 717 -19.83 29.95 -15.66
N GLN A 718 -20.02 30.89 -16.57
CA GLN A 718 -19.01 31.85 -17.02
C GLN A 718 -19.59 33.26 -16.99
N ASN A 719 -18.74 34.24 -16.68
CA ASN A 719 -19.07 35.67 -16.68
C ASN A 719 -20.29 36.08 -15.82
N GLY A 720 -20.72 35.22 -14.89
CA GLY A 720 -21.84 35.45 -13.98
C GLY A 720 -23.23 35.26 -14.58
N CYS A 721 -23.39 35.35 -15.91
CA CYS A 721 -24.70 35.24 -16.58
C CYS A 721 -24.83 34.09 -17.60
N CYS A 722 -23.74 33.39 -17.93
CA CYS A 722 -23.74 32.36 -18.97
C CYS A 722 -23.52 30.97 -18.39
N ARG A 723 -24.25 29.96 -18.85
CA ARG A 723 -23.96 28.54 -18.61
C ARG A 723 -23.55 27.87 -19.92
N VAL A 724 -22.30 27.40 -20.00
CA VAL A 724 -21.72 26.85 -21.23
C VAL A 724 -21.28 25.41 -21.02
N GLY A 725 -21.84 24.50 -21.82
CA GLY A 725 -21.50 23.09 -21.88
C GLY A 725 -20.87 22.67 -23.22
N GLN A 726 -20.15 21.55 -23.22
CA GLN A 726 -19.62 20.93 -24.44
C GLN A 726 -19.70 19.41 -24.34
N THR A 727 -20.16 18.77 -25.41
CA THR A 727 -20.01 17.33 -25.64
C THR A 727 -19.18 17.12 -26.91
N LYS A 728 -18.12 16.34 -26.79
CA LYS A 728 -17.26 15.93 -27.91
C LYS A 728 -17.69 14.55 -28.40
N MET A 729 -17.79 14.39 -29.72
CA MET A 729 -18.22 13.14 -30.35
C MET A 729 -17.32 12.79 -31.51
N PHE A 730 -17.11 11.50 -31.74
CA PHE A 730 -16.43 11.04 -32.95
C PHE A 730 -17.41 11.01 -34.12
N SER A 731 -16.91 11.13 -35.35
CA SER A 731 -17.76 11.10 -36.56
C SER A 731 -18.67 9.86 -36.62
N LYS A 732 -18.23 8.71 -36.12
CA LYS A 732 -19.04 7.47 -36.08
C LYS A 732 -20.24 7.56 -35.13
N ASN A 733 -20.12 8.32 -34.03
CA ASN A 733 -21.22 8.44 -33.06
C ASN A 733 -22.37 9.32 -33.58
N PHE A 734 -22.17 10.10 -34.64
CA PHE A 734 -23.19 11.05 -35.11
C PHE A 734 -24.47 10.37 -35.61
N ALA A 735 -24.39 9.17 -36.16
CA ALA A 735 -25.58 8.41 -36.55
C ALA A 735 -26.50 8.14 -35.34
N SER A 736 -25.90 7.75 -34.23
CA SER A 736 -26.61 7.46 -32.99
C SER A 736 -27.00 8.70 -32.23
N TYR A 737 -26.15 9.72 -32.22
CA TYR A 737 -26.52 11.05 -31.73
C TYR A 737 -27.78 11.56 -32.44
N ASN A 738 -27.83 11.53 -33.78
CA ASN A 738 -29.01 11.99 -34.54
C ASN A 738 -30.28 11.22 -34.17
N LYS A 739 -30.18 9.93 -33.85
CA LYS A 739 -31.29 9.10 -33.36
C LYS A 739 -31.79 9.55 -31.98
N TYR A 740 -30.88 9.94 -31.08
CA TYR A 740 -31.19 10.30 -29.69
C TYR A 740 -31.32 11.81 -29.43
N ALA A 741 -30.92 12.66 -30.37
CA ALA A 741 -30.84 14.12 -30.22
C ALA A 741 -32.13 14.77 -29.70
N PRO A 742 -33.34 14.40 -30.15
CA PRO A 742 -34.59 14.95 -29.59
C PRO A 742 -34.72 14.75 -28.08
N ALA A 743 -34.47 13.53 -27.59
CA ALA A 743 -34.57 13.20 -26.16
C ALA A 743 -33.46 13.87 -25.34
N ILE A 744 -32.23 13.89 -25.86
CA ILE A 744 -31.08 14.52 -25.18
C ILE A 744 -31.29 16.03 -25.04
N ARG A 745 -31.75 16.71 -26.11
CA ARG A 745 -32.04 18.15 -26.07
C ARG A 745 -33.15 18.47 -25.08
N LYS A 746 -34.17 17.61 -24.97
CA LYS A 746 -35.23 17.77 -23.97
C LYS A 746 -34.68 17.76 -22.55
N ILE A 747 -33.83 16.79 -22.22
CA ILE A 747 -33.20 16.69 -20.90
C ILE A 747 -32.30 17.90 -20.63
N TRP A 748 -31.53 18.35 -21.63
CA TRP A 748 -30.71 19.55 -21.49
C TRP A 748 -31.54 20.80 -21.17
N VAL A 749 -32.68 20.99 -21.85
CA VAL A 749 -33.60 22.11 -21.58
C VAL A 749 -34.21 22.00 -20.19
N GLU A 750 -34.60 20.80 -19.74
CA GLU A 750 -35.09 20.56 -18.39
C GLU A 750 -34.03 20.92 -17.33
N GLU A 751 -32.77 20.50 -17.51
CA GLU A 751 -31.65 20.89 -16.64
C GLU A 751 -31.34 22.39 -16.65
N ALA A 752 -31.50 23.05 -17.80
CA ALA A 752 -31.32 24.50 -17.92
C ALA A 752 -32.44 25.27 -17.19
N LEU A 753 -33.70 24.84 -17.37
CA LEU A 753 -34.86 25.39 -16.69
C LEU A 753 -34.77 25.23 -15.17
N ASP A 754 -34.39 24.05 -14.69
CA ASP A 754 -34.27 23.79 -13.26
C ASP A 754 -33.14 24.62 -12.63
N PHE A 755 -32.00 24.77 -13.31
CA PHE A 755 -30.93 25.62 -12.82
C PHE A 755 -31.29 27.11 -12.80
N TYR A 756 -32.03 27.59 -13.80
CA TYR A 756 -32.50 28.98 -13.84
C TYR A 756 -33.47 29.30 -12.69
N LYS A 757 -34.29 28.33 -12.26
CA LYS A 757 -35.18 28.52 -11.09
C LYS A 757 -34.37 28.82 -9.82
N ASP A 758 -33.20 28.22 -9.68
CA ASP A 758 -32.32 28.39 -8.51
C ASP A 758 -31.37 29.60 -8.67
N ARG A 759 -30.99 29.96 -9.90
CA ARG A 759 -30.05 31.04 -10.23
C ARG A 759 -30.52 31.86 -11.42
N ASN A 760 -31.39 32.83 -11.15
CA ASN A 760 -32.00 33.67 -12.18
C ASN A 760 -31.03 34.66 -12.83
N GLU A 761 -29.86 34.88 -12.25
CA GLU A 761 -28.79 35.69 -12.82
C GLU A 761 -28.10 35.01 -14.02
N VAL A 762 -28.21 33.68 -14.14
CA VAL A 762 -27.69 32.91 -15.26
C VAL A 762 -28.79 32.69 -16.27
N ASP A 763 -28.81 33.48 -17.34
CA ASP A 763 -29.91 33.58 -18.29
C ASP A 763 -29.52 33.24 -19.75
N LEU A 764 -28.24 33.02 -20.06
CA LEU A 764 -27.79 32.55 -21.37
C LEU A 764 -27.20 31.13 -21.28
N TYR A 765 -27.85 30.16 -21.92
CA TYR A 765 -27.44 28.76 -21.89
C TYR A 765 -26.98 28.32 -23.27
N LEU A 766 -25.75 27.82 -23.34
CA LEU A 766 -25.11 27.33 -24.55
C LEU A 766 -24.63 25.90 -24.33
N HIS A 767 -24.90 25.01 -25.28
CA HIS A 767 -24.30 23.67 -25.27
C HIS A 767 -23.80 23.31 -26.65
N MET A 768 -22.51 22.94 -26.74
CA MET A 768 -21.89 22.60 -28.01
C MET A 768 -21.83 21.09 -28.20
N ILE A 769 -22.25 20.63 -29.38
CA ILE A 769 -22.00 19.28 -29.88
C ILE A 769 -20.92 19.41 -30.94
N THR A 770 -19.73 18.88 -30.65
CA THR A 770 -18.53 19.11 -31.46
C THR A 770 -17.89 17.81 -31.91
N THR A 771 -17.41 17.77 -33.15
CA THR A 771 -16.71 16.61 -33.70
C THR A 771 -15.24 16.64 -33.34
N ILE A 772 -14.74 15.52 -32.84
CA ILE A 772 -13.32 15.22 -32.70
C ILE A 772 -12.89 14.17 -33.72
N ALA A 773 -11.63 14.24 -34.14
CA ALA A 773 -11.09 13.30 -35.12
C ALA A 773 -11.12 11.86 -34.56
N GLY A 774 -11.54 10.90 -35.40
CA GLY A 774 -11.43 9.47 -35.11
C GLY A 774 -10.02 8.95 -35.38
N ALA A 775 -9.77 7.70 -34.99
CA ALA A 775 -8.46 7.08 -35.21
C ALA A 775 -8.14 6.92 -36.71
N GLU A 776 -9.16 6.57 -37.51
CA GLU A 776 -9.02 6.48 -38.96
C GLU A 776 -8.66 7.85 -39.56
N ASP A 777 -9.36 8.93 -39.18
CA ASP A 777 -9.13 10.28 -39.72
C ASP A 777 -7.68 10.74 -39.52
N LEU A 778 -7.12 10.46 -38.34
CA LEU A 778 -5.74 10.81 -37.97
C LEU A 778 -4.72 10.01 -38.78
N PHE A 779 -5.02 8.74 -39.06
CA PHE A 779 -4.13 7.86 -39.83
C PHE A 779 -4.14 8.22 -41.33
N SER A 780 -5.31 8.50 -41.90
CA SER A 780 -5.47 8.84 -43.32
C SER A 780 -5.28 10.32 -43.64
N ASP A 781 -5.08 11.19 -42.63
CA ASP A 781 -4.96 12.65 -42.80
C ASP A 781 -6.22 13.28 -43.41
N SER A 782 -7.39 12.72 -43.12
CA SER A 782 -8.70 13.15 -43.64
C SER A 782 -9.52 13.97 -42.63
N ILE A 783 -8.84 14.63 -41.70
CA ILE A 783 -9.48 15.45 -40.66
C ILE A 783 -10.26 16.60 -41.30
N GLY A 784 -11.52 16.77 -40.93
CA GLY A 784 -12.37 17.87 -41.39
C GLY A 784 -13.27 17.53 -42.58
N GLU A 785 -13.14 16.34 -43.18
CA GLU A 785 -14.01 15.85 -44.25
C GLU A 785 -15.21 15.06 -43.70
N TYR A 786 -16.06 15.73 -42.93
CA TYR A 786 -17.20 15.09 -42.26
C TYR A 786 -18.53 15.32 -43.00
N PRO A 787 -19.39 14.30 -43.15
CA PRO A 787 -20.67 14.43 -43.85
C PRO A 787 -21.74 15.15 -43.01
N HIS A 788 -21.53 15.30 -41.70
CA HIS A 788 -22.46 15.93 -40.77
C HIS A 788 -22.01 17.35 -40.38
N ARG A 789 -22.84 18.02 -39.57
CA ARG A 789 -22.57 19.34 -39.00
C ARG A 789 -22.56 19.27 -37.48
N ASP A 790 -21.71 20.10 -36.88
CA ASP A 790 -21.68 20.32 -35.44
C ASP A 790 -22.79 21.31 -35.04
N GLU A 791 -23.13 21.38 -33.76
CA GLU A 791 -24.27 22.16 -33.26
C GLU A 791 -23.92 23.01 -32.02
N ILE A 792 -24.48 24.21 -31.93
CA ILE A 792 -24.60 25.00 -30.70
C ILE A 792 -26.09 25.11 -30.38
N TRP A 793 -26.48 24.57 -29.24
CA TRP A 793 -27.83 24.72 -28.69
C TRP A 793 -27.87 25.96 -27.83
N ILE A 794 -28.91 26.77 -28.01
CA ILE A 794 -29.05 28.06 -27.36
C ILE A 794 -30.44 28.11 -26.73
N TRP A 795 -30.46 28.36 -25.42
CA TRP A 795 -31.68 28.59 -24.66
C TRP A 795 -31.54 29.86 -23.83
N ILE A 796 -32.63 30.63 -23.77
CA ILE A 796 -32.79 31.81 -22.92
C ILE A 796 -34.20 31.82 -22.31
N PRO A 797 -34.39 32.32 -21.09
CA PRO A 797 -35.71 32.65 -20.57
C PRO A 797 -36.27 33.89 -21.29
N SER A 798 -37.60 34.04 -21.32
CA SER A 798 -38.28 35.20 -21.92
C SER A 798 -38.19 36.45 -21.03
N THR A 799 -36.99 36.95 -20.81
CA THR A 799 -36.71 38.18 -20.05
C THR A 799 -35.88 39.14 -20.91
N ILE A 800 -36.05 40.45 -20.68
CA ILE A 800 -35.29 41.48 -21.41
C ILE A 800 -33.77 41.31 -21.23
N PRO A 801 -33.23 41.07 -20.00
CA PRO A 801 -31.79 40.84 -19.82
C PRO A 801 -31.26 39.67 -20.66
N ALA A 802 -31.99 38.55 -20.70
CA ALA A 802 -31.55 37.37 -21.45
C ALA A 802 -31.50 37.60 -22.96
N ILE A 803 -32.49 38.35 -23.49
CA ILE A 803 -32.51 38.78 -24.89
C ILE A 803 -31.29 39.64 -25.20
N GLU A 804 -30.98 40.63 -24.35
CA GLU A 804 -29.81 41.50 -24.53
C GLU A 804 -28.48 40.74 -24.43
N HIS A 805 -28.36 39.79 -23.49
CA HIS A 805 -27.21 38.91 -23.39
C HIS A 805 -27.02 38.04 -24.64
N LEU A 806 -28.10 37.48 -25.19
CA LEU A 806 -28.04 36.73 -26.46
C LEU A 806 -27.65 37.64 -27.64
N LYS A 807 -28.24 38.84 -27.75
CA LYS A 807 -27.87 39.82 -28.80
C LYS A 807 -26.40 40.21 -28.70
N SER A 808 -25.90 40.46 -27.50
CA SER A 808 -24.51 40.78 -27.22
C SER A 808 -23.58 39.64 -27.65
N PHE A 809 -23.92 38.40 -27.25
CA PHE A 809 -23.19 37.20 -27.66
C PHE A 809 -23.13 37.07 -29.19
N LEU A 810 -24.27 37.10 -29.88
CA LEU A 810 -24.33 36.94 -31.34
C LEU A 810 -23.54 38.03 -32.08
N ASN A 811 -23.64 39.29 -31.62
CA ASN A 811 -22.91 40.40 -32.22
C ASN A 811 -21.39 40.28 -32.07
N ALA A 812 -20.92 39.75 -30.95
CA ALA A 812 -19.51 39.47 -30.75
C ALA A 812 -19.07 38.23 -31.54
N PHE A 813 -19.88 37.17 -31.51
CA PHE A 813 -19.56 35.86 -32.07
C PHE A 813 -19.51 35.86 -33.61
N LYS A 814 -20.28 36.73 -34.29
CA LYS A 814 -20.22 36.86 -35.76
C LYS A 814 -18.84 37.30 -36.28
N ALA A 815 -18.01 37.91 -35.42
CA ALA A 815 -16.65 38.32 -35.76
C ALA A 815 -15.60 37.24 -35.49
N ALA A 816 -15.99 36.09 -34.93
CA ALA A 816 -15.06 35.00 -34.64
C ALA A 816 -14.46 34.44 -35.94
N PRO A 817 -13.12 34.26 -36.03
CA PRO A 817 -12.46 33.72 -37.23
C PRO A 817 -13.09 32.42 -37.73
N GLU A 818 -13.45 31.54 -36.80
CA GLU A 818 -14.04 30.23 -37.04
C GLU A 818 -15.48 30.30 -37.58
N ILE A 819 -16.14 31.46 -37.46
CA ILE A 819 -17.52 31.72 -37.88
C ILE A 819 -17.56 32.46 -39.23
N VAL A 820 -16.58 33.33 -39.49
CA VAL A 820 -16.50 34.12 -40.74
C VAL A 820 -16.29 33.23 -41.97
N SER A 821 -15.47 32.19 -41.86
CA SER A 821 -15.15 31.28 -42.97
C SER A 821 -15.99 30.00 -43.00
N ASN A 822 -17.11 29.95 -42.28
CA ASN A 822 -17.87 28.72 -42.02
C ASN A 822 -19.18 28.64 -42.81
N GLN A 823 -19.66 27.41 -43.04
CA GLN A 823 -21.00 27.19 -43.59
C GLN A 823 -22.00 27.01 -42.45
N LEU A 824 -22.76 28.06 -42.18
CA LEU A 824 -23.69 28.11 -41.06
C LEU A 824 -25.14 27.89 -41.50
N GLU A 825 -25.95 27.35 -40.60
CA GLU A 825 -27.42 27.40 -40.67
C GLU A 825 -27.99 27.44 -39.25
N VAL A 826 -29.19 27.98 -39.08
CA VAL A 826 -29.87 27.97 -37.78
C VAL A 826 -31.27 27.38 -37.90
N GLU A 827 -31.63 26.52 -36.96
CA GLU A 827 -32.97 25.97 -36.81
C GLU A 827 -33.58 26.45 -35.49
N PHE A 828 -34.79 27.02 -35.57
CA PHE A 828 -35.55 27.47 -34.41
C PHE A 828 -36.66 26.46 -34.10
N LEU A 829 -36.68 25.99 -32.85
CA LEU A 829 -37.63 25.00 -32.34
C LEU A 829 -38.54 25.61 -31.26
N GLY A 830 -39.74 25.04 -31.10
CA GLY A 830 -40.66 25.40 -30.02
C GLY A 830 -41.43 26.70 -30.23
N ASP A 831 -42.21 27.08 -29.21
CA ASP A 831 -43.17 28.18 -29.29
C ASP A 831 -42.53 29.58 -29.37
N ASN A 832 -41.25 29.72 -28.96
CA ASN A 832 -40.48 30.97 -29.05
C ASN A 832 -39.67 31.11 -30.36
N ALA A 833 -39.86 30.23 -31.33
CA ALA A 833 -39.09 30.22 -32.58
C ALA A 833 -39.14 31.55 -33.35
N GLN A 834 -40.27 32.28 -33.30
CA GLN A 834 -40.41 33.57 -33.95
C GLN A 834 -39.56 34.66 -33.29
N GLU A 835 -39.51 34.67 -31.95
CA GLU A 835 -38.72 35.62 -31.17
C GLU A 835 -37.22 35.40 -31.39
N LEU A 836 -36.77 34.13 -31.34
CA LEU A 836 -35.38 33.76 -31.60
C LEU A 836 -34.95 34.11 -33.03
N ASP A 837 -35.81 33.89 -34.04
CA ASP A 837 -35.51 34.30 -35.42
C ASP A 837 -35.34 35.82 -35.55
N GLN A 838 -36.17 36.61 -34.86
CA GLN A 838 -36.02 38.07 -34.86
C GLN A 838 -34.69 38.49 -34.21
N ILE A 839 -34.33 37.91 -33.06
CA ILE A 839 -33.06 38.20 -32.36
C ILE A 839 -31.85 37.90 -33.27
N PHE A 840 -31.85 36.73 -33.91
CA PHE A 840 -30.80 36.35 -34.86
C PHE A 840 -30.76 37.27 -36.08
N ASN A 841 -31.91 37.75 -36.54
CA ASN A 841 -31.98 38.70 -37.66
C ASN A 841 -31.34 40.05 -37.35
N GLU A 842 -31.52 40.53 -36.12
CA GLU A 842 -31.02 41.83 -35.69
C GLU A 842 -29.53 41.79 -35.34
N SER A 843 -29.04 40.66 -34.81
CA SER A 843 -27.74 40.60 -34.12
C SER A 843 -26.71 39.63 -34.71
N PHE A 844 -27.06 38.86 -35.75
CA PHE A 844 -26.15 37.90 -36.38
C PHE A 844 -26.00 38.11 -37.89
N GLN A 845 -25.07 37.38 -38.51
CA GLN A 845 -24.87 37.45 -39.96
C GLN A 845 -25.99 36.75 -40.75
N PRO A 846 -26.25 37.14 -42.02
CA PRO A 846 -27.25 36.48 -42.85
C PRO A 846 -26.88 35.01 -43.13
N ILE A 847 -27.64 34.07 -42.56
CA ILE A 847 -27.44 32.62 -42.70
C ILE A 847 -28.77 31.94 -43.04
N PRO A 848 -28.75 30.76 -43.71
CA PRO A 848 -29.93 29.91 -43.88
C PRO A 848 -30.66 29.67 -42.55
N ARG A 849 -31.98 29.89 -42.55
CA ARG A 849 -32.82 29.74 -41.35
C ARG A 849 -33.96 28.77 -41.62
N LYS A 850 -34.19 27.87 -40.67
CA LYS A 850 -35.28 26.90 -40.73
C LYS A 850 -36.18 27.07 -39.50
N LYS A 851 -37.49 27.17 -39.74
CA LYS A 851 -38.50 27.13 -38.68
C LYS A 851 -39.20 25.79 -38.75
N THR A 852 -39.31 25.13 -37.60
CA THR A 852 -40.03 23.86 -37.51
C THR A 852 -41.33 24.09 -36.74
N ASP A 853 -42.43 24.36 -37.46
CA ASP A 853 -43.77 24.66 -36.91
C ASP A 853 -44.48 23.45 -36.25
N LYS A 854 -43.74 22.36 -35.98
CA LYS A 854 -44.33 21.17 -35.39
C LYS A 854 -44.44 21.33 -33.88
N LYS A 855 -45.68 21.38 -33.37
CA LYS A 855 -46.11 21.13 -31.97
C LYS A 855 -45.61 19.78 -31.37
N VAL A 856 -44.68 19.09 -32.02
CA VAL A 856 -44.36 17.68 -31.76
C VAL A 856 -43.39 17.54 -30.59
N GLU A 857 -42.59 18.57 -30.26
CA GLU A 857 -41.75 18.57 -29.06
C GLU A 857 -41.62 20.03 -28.54
N ASN A 858 -42.07 20.29 -27.31
CA ASN A 858 -42.05 21.60 -26.67
C ASN A 858 -40.61 22.02 -26.28
N LEU A 859 -39.75 22.28 -27.27
CA LEU A 859 -38.32 22.57 -27.12
C LEU A 859 -37.99 23.99 -27.59
N PRO A 860 -38.03 25.01 -26.72
CA PRO A 860 -37.89 26.43 -27.09
C PRO A 860 -36.42 26.86 -27.28
N ILE A 861 -35.69 26.23 -28.21
CA ILE A 861 -34.25 26.42 -28.43
C ILE A 861 -33.92 26.84 -29.86
N ALA A 862 -32.79 27.55 -30.03
CA ALA A 862 -32.14 27.71 -31.32
C ALA A 862 -30.97 26.71 -31.46
N ILE A 863 -30.85 26.09 -32.63
CA ILE A 863 -29.76 25.18 -32.98
C ILE A 863 -28.97 25.83 -34.12
N LEU A 864 -27.80 26.38 -33.80
CA LEU A 864 -26.86 26.90 -34.78
C LEU A 864 -25.94 25.76 -35.23
N ARG A 865 -25.97 25.40 -36.52
CA ARG A 865 -25.11 24.37 -37.09
C ARG A 865 -23.98 24.97 -37.92
N PHE A 866 -22.84 24.28 -37.91
CA PHE A 866 -21.62 24.73 -38.55
C PHE A 866 -20.81 23.52 -39.05
N THR A 867 -19.81 23.75 -39.91
CA THR A 867 -18.95 22.69 -40.45
C THR A 867 -18.30 21.89 -39.31
N ALA A 868 -18.47 20.57 -39.32
CA ALA A 868 -17.99 19.72 -38.25
C ALA A 868 -16.46 19.82 -38.07
N GLY A 869 -16.01 19.82 -36.81
CA GLY A 869 -14.59 19.86 -36.43
C GLY A 869 -13.94 21.26 -36.50
N THR A 870 -14.67 22.29 -36.92
CA THR A 870 -14.11 23.67 -37.04
C THR A 870 -14.06 24.44 -35.73
N ILE A 871 -14.99 24.18 -34.79
CA ILE A 871 -15.02 24.80 -33.45
C ILE A 871 -14.82 23.66 -32.42
N ASN A 872 -13.61 23.13 -32.36
CA ASN A 872 -13.30 21.91 -31.60
C ASN A 872 -12.50 22.16 -30.30
N SER A 873 -11.88 23.34 -30.16
CA SER A 873 -11.11 23.69 -28.97
C SER A 873 -12.04 24.22 -27.88
N ARG A 874 -11.62 24.00 -26.63
CA ARG A 874 -12.32 24.24 -25.35
C ARG A 874 -13.18 25.52 -25.37
N LYS A 875 -14.14 25.63 -24.44
CA LYS A 875 -14.95 26.84 -24.12
C LYS A 875 -14.27 28.18 -24.44
N ALA A 876 -12.96 28.31 -24.27
CA ALA A 876 -12.09 29.39 -24.78
C ALA A 876 -12.33 29.90 -26.22
N MET A 877 -12.90 29.14 -27.16
CA MET A 877 -13.28 29.67 -28.49
C MET A 877 -14.60 30.46 -28.47
N ILE A 878 -15.50 30.19 -27.52
CA ILE A 878 -16.77 30.92 -27.34
C ILE A 878 -16.67 31.94 -26.20
N SER A 879 -15.93 31.61 -25.13
CA SER A 879 -15.77 32.43 -23.92
C SER A 879 -15.39 33.89 -24.17
N PRO A 880 -14.52 34.25 -25.13
CA PRO A 880 -14.18 35.64 -25.43
C PRO A 880 -15.37 36.47 -25.92
N TYR A 881 -16.38 35.82 -26.49
CA TYR A 881 -17.56 36.44 -27.08
C TYR A 881 -18.78 36.42 -26.14
N LEU A 882 -18.67 35.77 -24.98
CA LEU A 882 -19.75 35.72 -24.00
C LEU A 882 -19.96 37.10 -23.35
N PRO A 883 -21.23 37.50 -23.10
CA PRO A 883 -21.52 38.71 -22.37
C PRO A 883 -21.01 38.61 -20.93
N LYS A 884 -20.87 39.76 -20.27
CA LYS A 884 -20.54 39.86 -18.85
C LYS A 884 -21.70 40.51 -18.13
N MET A 885 -21.94 40.07 -16.89
CA MET A 885 -22.77 40.82 -15.94
C MET A 885 -22.29 42.27 -15.91
N ILE A 886 -23.15 43.20 -16.32
CA ILE A 886 -22.92 44.62 -16.12
C ILE A 886 -23.18 44.86 -14.63
N SER A 887 -22.13 45.21 -13.89
CA SER A 887 -22.20 45.53 -12.46
C SER A 887 -23.07 46.73 -12.18
#